data_AF-A0A1G7KRE5-F1
#
_entry.id   AF-A0A1G7KRE5-F1
#
_cell.length_a   1.000
_cell.length_b   1.000
_cell.length_c   1.000
_cell.angle_alpha   90.00
_cell.angle_beta   90.00
_cell.angle_gamma   90.00
#
_symmetry.space_group_name_H-M   'P 1'
#
loop_
_entity.id
_entity.type
_entity.pdbx_description
1 polymer ?
#
loop_
_entity_poly.entity_id
_entity_poly.type
_entity_poly.pdbx_seq_one_letter_code
_entity_poly.pdbx_strand_id
1 'polypeptide(L)'
;MSSDKTNSTIRELYEKYGIDRKYDHPSNVSEENSYFGNGDYPPDWTDRREAVLEHQNGRCARCHISLSDEDYFNCHHYRPVSKNGQHSLSNLVNLCADCHKLIHPDVENLDGEWRDAPIFPHPDADPRMATVRRPVTDGEKQEFQPEISLIADKSPVGENEFANSAVTIPVSPGDALRMRDEFDQLLEDMGLANSTALTIRTVNSEHSPLRDSLVEVAFPTSGTKMSSRTDKHGEVEFSIPSGTSVELGITKDGFNQTTSSFDVGEDDDYQEITLETSDQAGATGATPSTDSATPEGGEDESRRPILKTLGLVGVGGIAGYFFSGDSNQHSSVSGNDVPGGDGPDTTQSDSPTSNDTPVKGFTEEWTDAIDTYETITTLEKDDSAIYAGTDSSLVRSLSPEGDENWTQDFDGQMVHLGTTSDTLILVTTSLITALRKDSGETRWSVSHNATSNESNPSAANNDDVIVLASNGQEDFLQAFSTSTGDTIWEVTDEPSSDPVFLNGSLFYSRYDLAYIEEPEQSGEKSPVTIPETGSYSGGLAMGESLAYYITGGGERGGAYSGSESIELHAVEIEREEVVWRETVASGINSEDVAVSPSVSGPTINSGVFIYTTGGIWYGDFSGEQIWTHGDYEARFTKPVWLRDTLFYDSNGGLTGCQKSDGAVTHRVEIDDEVVTLNSYDESVIVGTESGKIRMLTPD
;
A
#
# COMPACT_ATOMS: atom_id res chain seq x y z
N MET A 1 12.01 32.68 26.22
CA MET A 1 11.00 31.83 26.86
C MET A 1 10.27 31.14 25.72
N SER A 2 10.81 30.02 25.23
CA SER A 2 10.07 29.12 24.35
C SER A 2 9.17 28.34 25.28
N SER A 3 7.88 28.67 25.33
CA SER A 3 6.92 27.76 25.93
C SER A 3 6.63 26.73 24.85
N ASP A 4 7.19 25.54 24.99
CA ASP A 4 6.73 24.36 24.25
C ASP A 4 5.27 24.16 24.64
N LYS A 5 4.37 24.76 23.87
CA LYS A 5 2.96 24.45 23.94
C LYS A 5 2.85 23.08 23.29
N THR A 6 2.72 22.05 24.09
CA THR A 6 2.25 20.74 23.64
C THR A 6 0.99 20.97 22.81
N ASN A 7 1.00 20.55 21.54
CA ASN A 7 -0.19 20.64 20.68
C ASN A 7 -1.32 19.87 21.37
N SER A 8 -2.48 20.52 21.55
CA SER A 8 -3.67 19.86 22.09
C SER A 8 -4.01 18.66 21.20
N THR A 9 -4.22 17.50 21.82
CA THR A 9 -4.65 16.30 21.10
C THR A 9 -6.06 16.49 20.54
N ILE A 10 -6.43 15.72 19.51
CA ILE A 10 -7.78 15.78 18.93
C ILE A 10 -8.85 15.57 19.99
N ARG A 11 -8.68 14.60 20.91
CA ARG A 11 -9.63 14.34 22.02
C ARG A 11 -9.80 15.56 22.92
N GLU A 12 -8.69 16.16 23.36
CA GLU A 12 -8.73 17.37 24.20
C GLU A 12 -9.44 18.51 23.48
N LEU A 13 -9.29 18.62 22.16
CA LEU A 13 -10.00 19.62 21.36
C LEU A 13 -11.51 19.35 21.30
N TYR A 14 -11.95 18.10 21.13
CA TYR A 14 -13.39 17.76 21.22
C TYR A 14 -13.97 18.18 22.57
N GLU A 15 -13.29 17.86 23.68
CA GLU A 15 -13.75 18.20 25.02
C GLU A 15 -13.71 19.71 25.29
N LYS A 16 -12.61 20.37 24.93
CA LYS A 16 -12.39 21.80 25.14
C LYS A 16 -13.40 22.66 24.40
N TYR A 17 -13.72 22.30 23.16
CA TYR A 17 -14.66 23.04 22.32
C TYR A 17 -16.09 22.51 22.42
N GLY A 18 -16.35 21.45 23.20
CA GLY A 18 -17.69 20.90 23.38
C GLY A 18 -18.29 20.30 22.10
N ILE A 19 -17.44 19.77 21.21
CA ILE A 19 -17.83 19.23 19.91
C ILE A 19 -18.52 17.88 20.11
N ASP A 20 -19.69 17.70 19.50
CA ASP A 20 -20.49 16.50 19.63
C ASP A 20 -20.14 15.51 18.52
N ARG A 21 -19.42 14.44 18.90
CA ARG A 21 -18.98 13.37 18.01
C ARG A 21 -20.10 12.71 17.21
N LYS A 22 -21.36 12.77 17.66
CA LYS A 22 -22.46 12.20 16.87
C LYS A 22 -22.58 12.88 15.51
N TYR A 23 -22.15 14.13 15.36
CA TYR A 23 -22.19 14.85 14.09
C TYR A 23 -20.93 14.63 13.23
N ASP A 24 -20.00 13.78 13.65
CA ASP A 24 -18.85 13.42 12.82
C ASP A 24 -19.30 12.69 11.55
N HIS A 25 -20.33 11.85 11.65
CA HIS A 25 -20.88 11.16 10.49
C HIS A 25 -21.88 12.06 9.73
N PRO A 26 -21.71 12.28 8.41
CA PRO A 26 -22.58 13.18 7.63
C PRO A 26 -24.07 12.83 7.68
N SER A 27 -24.44 11.55 7.82
CA SER A 27 -25.84 11.12 7.91
C SER A 27 -26.58 11.63 9.16
N ASN A 28 -25.85 12.10 10.18
CA ASN A 28 -26.42 12.66 11.40
C ASN A 28 -26.66 14.17 11.29
N VAL A 29 -26.26 14.76 10.16
CA VAL A 29 -26.52 16.14 9.79
C VAL A 29 -27.73 16.17 8.85
N SER A 30 -28.68 17.03 9.15
CA SER A 30 -29.92 17.26 8.41
C SER A 30 -30.10 18.74 8.16
N GLU A 31 -31.01 19.10 7.25
CA GLU A 31 -31.35 20.50 6.99
C GLU A 31 -31.72 21.26 8.28
N GLU A 32 -32.48 20.62 9.17
CA GLU A 32 -32.97 21.21 10.43
C GLU A 32 -31.88 21.44 11.48
N ASN A 33 -30.80 20.67 11.45
CA ASN A 33 -29.75 20.71 12.47
C ASN A 33 -28.36 21.04 11.90
N SER A 34 -28.28 21.57 10.68
CA SER A 34 -27.02 21.98 10.05
C SER A 34 -26.72 23.45 10.27
N TYR A 35 -25.44 23.82 10.30
CA TYR A 35 -25.00 25.20 10.54
C TYR A 35 -25.55 26.20 9.50
N PHE A 36 -25.61 25.81 8.23
CA PHE A 36 -26.13 26.66 7.14
C PHE A 36 -27.58 26.37 6.75
N GLY A 37 -28.23 25.40 7.41
CA GLY A 37 -29.60 25.00 7.08
C GLY A 37 -29.73 24.28 5.73
N ASN A 38 -28.69 23.57 5.28
CA ASN A 38 -28.65 22.83 4.01
C ASN A 38 -28.30 21.34 4.16
N GLY A 39 -27.99 20.87 5.37
CA GLY A 39 -27.62 19.48 5.66
C GLY A 39 -26.14 19.15 5.48
N ASP A 40 -25.30 20.11 5.07
CA ASP A 40 -23.91 19.81 4.70
C ASP A 40 -22.90 19.95 5.84
N TYR A 41 -23.25 20.69 6.92
CA TYR A 41 -22.32 21.02 8.00
C TYR A 41 -22.97 20.84 9.36
N PRO A 42 -22.30 20.19 10.34
CA PRO A 42 -22.77 20.02 11.71
C PRO A 42 -23.20 21.32 12.38
N PRO A 43 -24.12 21.28 13.37
CA PRO A 43 -24.55 22.49 14.08
C PRO A 43 -23.41 23.14 14.90
N ASP A 44 -22.38 22.38 15.26
CA ASP A 44 -21.18 22.78 15.99
C ASP A 44 -20.00 23.14 15.06
N TRP A 45 -20.27 23.49 13.80
CA TRP A 45 -19.23 23.77 12.81
C TRP A 45 -18.26 24.89 13.21
N THR A 46 -18.74 25.93 13.91
CA THR A 46 -17.87 26.99 14.46
C THR A 46 -16.85 26.42 15.45
N ASP A 47 -17.29 25.56 16.36
CA ASP A 47 -16.43 24.97 17.38
C ASP A 47 -15.38 24.04 16.75
N ARG A 48 -15.78 23.27 15.74
CA ARG A 48 -14.85 22.44 14.93
C ARG A 48 -13.79 23.29 14.23
N ARG A 49 -14.19 24.39 13.59
CA ARG A 49 -13.27 25.30 12.90
C ARG A 49 -12.21 25.90 13.84
N GLU A 50 -12.62 26.34 15.02
CA GLU A 50 -11.71 26.91 16.03
C GLU A 50 -10.79 25.82 16.64
N ALA A 51 -11.31 24.62 16.87
CA ALA A 51 -10.51 23.47 17.31
C ALA A 51 -9.40 23.11 16.32
N VAL A 52 -9.72 23.05 15.03
CA VAL A 52 -8.73 22.81 13.96
C VAL A 52 -7.72 23.96 13.88
N LEU A 53 -8.15 25.21 14.08
CA LEU A 53 -7.27 26.37 14.05
C LEU A 53 -6.23 26.30 15.18
N GLU A 54 -6.68 25.94 16.38
CA GLU A 54 -5.79 25.71 17.52
C GLU A 54 -4.83 24.55 17.25
N HIS A 55 -5.34 23.43 16.72
CA HIS A 55 -4.52 22.26 16.40
C HIS A 55 -3.37 22.62 15.44
N GLN A 56 -3.65 23.50 14.47
CA GLN A 56 -2.69 23.97 13.47
C GLN A 56 -1.90 25.20 13.92
N ASN A 57 -1.94 25.55 15.22
CA ASN A 57 -1.25 26.71 15.78
C ASN A 57 -1.58 28.04 15.06
N GLY A 58 -2.80 28.17 14.56
CA GLY A 58 -3.25 29.35 13.81
C GLY A 58 -2.53 29.51 12.48
N ARG A 59 -2.20 28.42 11.78
CA ARG A 59 -1.51 28.46 10.48
C ARG A 59 -2.25 27.69 9.41
N CYS A 60 -2.07 28.12 8.16
CA CYS A 60 -2.56 27.41 7.00
C CYS A 60 -1.87 26.04 6.89
N ALA A 61 -2.66 24.98 6.77
CA ALA A 61 -2.19 23.60 6.66
C ALA A 61 -1.18 23.39 5.52
N ARG A 62 -1.28 24.18 4.43
CA ARG A 62 -0.42 24.03 3.26
C ARG A 62 0.77 24.98 3.23
N CYS A 63 0.55 26.29 3.44
CA CYS A 63 1.59 27.29 3.23
C CYS A 63 2.15 27.89 4.53
N HIS A 64 1.61 27.51 5.70
CA HIS A 64 2.04 27.97 7.02
C HIS A 64 1.95 29.48 7.27
N ILE A 65 1.26 30.23 6.40
CA ILE A 65 0.90 31.62 6.69
C ILE A 65 0.02 31.65 7.93
N SER A 66 0.23 32.66 8.78
CA SER A 66 -0.61 32.86 9.97
C SER A 66 -2.04 33.13 9.52
N LEU A 67 -2.98 32.44 10.14
CA LEU A 67 -4.40 32.68 10.03
C LEU A 67 -4.80 33.50 11.25
N SER A 68 -5.28 34.71 11.04
CA SER A 68 -5.85 35.55 12.10
C SER A 68 -7.35 35.73 11.88
N ASP A 69 -8.08 36.19 12.89
CA ASP A 69 -9.52 36.48 12.77
C ASP A 69 -9.84 37.54 11.70
N GLU A 70 -8.85 38.36 11.32
CA GLU A 70 -8.97 39.35 10.24
C GLU A 70 -8.74 38.72 8.85
N ASP A 71 -8.07 37.58 8.78
CA ASP A 71 -7.81 36.84 7.55
C ASP A 71 -8.92 35.82 7.32
N TYR A 72 -9.63 35.93 6.20
CA TYR A 72 -10.63 34.95 5.79
C TYR A 72 -9.97 33.57 5.57
N PHE A 73 -10.00 32.72 6.61
CA PHE A 73 -9.58 31.33 6.52
C PHE A 73 -10.78 30.40 6.51
N ASN A 74 -10.63 29.31 5.77
CA ASN A 74 -11.69 28.33 5.54
C ASN A 74 -11.31 26.99 6.15
N CYS A 75 -12.25 26.41 6.90
CA CYS A 75 -12.17 25.01 7.30
C CYS A 75 -12.55 24.14 6.10
N HIS A 76 -11.66 23.24 5.73
CA HIS A 76 -11.74 22.40 4.56
C HIS A 76 -11.72 20.93 5.00
N HIS A 77 -12.59 20.13 4.39
CA HIS A 77 -12.56 18.69 4.52
C HIS A 77 -11.45 18.13 3.65
N TYR A 78 -10.45 17.48 4.25
CA TYR A 78 -9.40 16.80 3.52
C TYR A 78 -9.99 15.78 2.54
N ARG A 79 -10.71 14.77 3.05
CA ARG A 79 -11.57 13.91 2.22
C ARG A 79 -12.92 14.61 2.08
N PRO A 80 -13.37 14.96 0.87
CA PRO A 80 -14.67 15.62 0.68
C PRO A 80 -15.83 14.75 1.15
N VAL A 81 -16.90 15.38 1.66
CA VAL A 81 -18.13 14.68 2.08
C VAL A 81 -18.73 13.85 0.94
N SER A 82 -18.65 14.33 -0.31
CA SER A 82 -19.10 13.59 -1.51
C SER A 82 -18.30 12.32 -1.81
N LYS A 83 -17.14 12.15 -1.16
CA LYS A 83 -16.29 10.97 -1.19
C LYS A 83 -16.26 10.29 0.18
N ASN A 84 -17.38 10.35 0.90
CA ASN A 84 -17.59 9.78 2.23
C ASN A 84 -16.68 10.37 3.32
N GLY A 85 -16.19 11.61 3.15
CA GLY A 85 -15.48 12.33 4.20
C GLY A 85 -16.37 12.64 5.40
N GLN A 86 -15.83 12.49 6.60
CA GLN A 86 -16.51 12.80 7.86
C GLN A 86 -16.30 14.26 8.28
N HIS A 87 -17.11 14.77 9.21
CA HIS A 87 -16.90 16.07 9.85
C HIS A 87 -15.97 16.00 11.08
N SER A 88 -15.36 14.84 11.34
CA SER A 88 -14.43 14.66 12.46
C SER A 88 -13.24 15.63 12.36
N LEU A 89 -12.69 16.05 13.50
CA LEU A 89 -11.52 16.95 13.52
C LEU A 89 -10.33 16.37 12.75
N SER A 90 -10.18 15.04 12.72
CA SER A 90 -9.15 14.36 11.95
C SER A 90 -9.34 14.47 10.43
N ASN A 91 -10.52 14.82 9.91
CA ASN A 91 -10.74 15.05 8.48
C ASN A 91 -10.81 16.54 8.12
N LEU A 92 -10.53 17.44 9.07
CA LEU A 92 -10.63 18.88 8.88
C LEU A 92 -9.26 19.56 8.95
N VAL A 93 -9.06 20.55 8.08
CA VAL A 93 -7.88 21.41 8.06
C VAL A 93 -8.30 22.85 7.80
N ASN A 94 -7.56 23.83 8.32
CA ASN A 94 -7.74 25.24 7.96
C ASN A 94 -6.75 25.65 6.87
N LEU A 95 -7.28 26.33 5.85
CA LEU A 95 -6.52 26.86 4.73
C LEU A 95 -6.74 28.37 4.62
N CYS A 96 -5.70 29.10 4.21
CA CYS A 96 -5.88 30.48 3.75
C CYS A 96 -6.72 30.49 2.47
N ALA A 97 -7.34 31.62 2.13
CA ALA A 97 -8.19 31.78 0.96
C ALA A 97 -7.53 31.27 -0.34
N ASP A 98 -6.28 31.67 -0.61
CA ASP A 98 -5.56 31.28 -1.83
C ASP A 98 -5.27 29.77 -1.90
N CYS A 99 -4.85 29.17 -0.78
CA CYS A 99 -4.63 27.73 -0.73
C CYS A 99 -5.94 26.95 -0.82
N HIS A 100 -7.04 27.45 -0.23
CA HIS A 100 -8.34 26.82 -0.39
C HIS A 100 -8.83 26.87 -1.86
N LYS A 101 -8.65 28.03 -2.51
CA LYS A 101 -8.95 28.22 -3.94
C LYS A 101 -8.08 27.34 -4.83
N LEU A 102 -6.84 27.05 -4.42
CA LEU A 102 -5.95 26.14 -5.15
C LEU A 102 -6.48 24.70 -5.20
N ILE A 103 -7.07 24.23 -4.11
CA ILE A 103 -7.68 22.89 -4.06
C ILE A 103 -8.99 22.87 -4.86
N HIS A 104 -9.75 23.96 -4.84
CA HIS A 104 -11.05 24.10 -5.50
C HIS A 104 -11.07 25.25 -6.53
N PRO A 105 -10.30 25.14 -7.63
CA PRO A 105 -10.16 26.23 -8.60
C PRO A 105 -11.47 26.52 -9.36
N ASP A 106 -12.38 25.55 -9.42
CA ASP A 106 -13.66 25.56 -10.12
C ASP A 106 -14.82 26.14 -9.29
N VAL A 107 -14.62 26.34 -7.98
CA VAL A 107 -15.66 26.91 -7.11
C VAL A 107 -15.58 28.44 -7.14
N GLU A 108 -16.40 29.08 -7.97
CA GLU A 108 -16.39 30.54 -8.20
C GLU A 108 -16.53 31.38 -6.92
N ASN A 109 -17.34 30.92 -5.96
CA ASN A 109 -17.68 31.66 -4.74
C ASN A 109 -16.67 31.50 -3.58
N LEU A 110 -15.52 30.85 -3.82
CA LEU A 110 -14.44 30.85 -2.84
C LEU A 110 -13.58 32.11 -2.98
N ASP A 111 -13.33 32.75 -1.83
CA ASP A 111 -12.39 33.86 -1.70
C ASP A 111 -10.96 33.46 -2.08
N GLY A 112 -10.12 34.45 -2.37
CA GLY A 112 -8.72 34.29 -2.72
C GLY A 112 -8.48 33.98 -4.20
N GLU A 113 -7.20 33.86 -4.56
CA GLU A 113 -6.75 33.57 -5.91
C GLU A 113 -5.73 32.44 -5.86
N TRP A 114 -6.03 31.30 -6.49
CA TRP A 114 -5.13 30.13 -6.45
C TRP A 114 -3.74 30.43 -7.01
N ARG A 115 -3.60 31.45 -7.87
CA ARG A 115 -2.33 31.92 -8.42
C ARG A 115 -1.43 32.55 -7.36
N ASP A 116 -2.04 33.13 -6.32
CA ASP A 116 -1.33 33.78 -5.22
C ASP A 116 -0.86 32.77 -4.16
N ALA A 117 -1.33 31.51 -4.23
CA ALA A 117 -0.80 30.43 -3.41
C ALA A 117 0.67 30.12 -3.79
N PRO A 118 1.56 29.84 -2.81
CA PRO A 118 2.93 29.43 -3.11
C PRO A 118 2.98 28.16 -3.97
N ILE A 119 3.94 28.10 -4.91
CA ILE A 119 4.15 26.95 -5.80
C ILE A 119 4.33 25.67 -4.97
N PHE A 120 5.31 25.68 -4.07
CA PHE A 120 5.58 24.57 -3.17
C PHE A 120 4.87 24.76 -1.83
N PRO A 121 4.44 23.66 -1.17
CA PRO A 121 3.98 23.72 0.22
C PRO A 121 5.12 24.15 1.17
N HIS A 122 4.76 24.47 2.41
CA HIS A 122 5.77 24.65 3.46
C HIS A 122 6.37 23.28 3.85
N PRO A 123 7.66 23.18 4.24
CA PRO A 123 8.24 21.89 4.67
C PRO A 123 7.52 21.26 5.87
N ASP A 124 6.96 22.10 6.75
CA ASP A 124 6.16 21.66 7.89
C ASP A 124 4.65 21.50 7.57
N ALA A 125 4.25 21.59 6.31
CA ALA A 125 2.84 21.51 5.93
C ALA A 125 2.22 20.16 6.28
N ASP A 126 0.91 20.16 6.50
CA ASP A 126 0.13 18.94 6.65
C ASP A 126 0.29 18.08 5.39
N PRO A 127 0.79 16.83 5.49
CA PRO A 127 1.04 15.96 4.34
C PRO A 127 -0.18 15.79 3.45
N ARG A 128 -1.38 15.80 4.03
CA ARG A 128 -2.65 15.66 3.31
C ARG A 128 -2.96 16.85 2.40
N MET A 129 -2.33 18.00 2.66
CA MET A 129 -2.48 19.24 1.90
C MET A 129 -1.19 19.61 1.13
N ALA A 130 -0.17 18.78 1.18
CA ALA A 130 1.12 19.01 0.54
C ALA A 130 1.02 18.77 -0.99
N THR A 131 0.51 19.76 -1.71
CA THR A 131 0.39 19.72 -3.18
C THR A 131 1.23 20.81 -3.84
N VAL A 132 1.76 20.51 -5.03
CA VAL A 132 2.56 21.47 -5.81
C VAL A 132 1.65 22.16 -6.83
N ARG A 133 1.61 23.49 -6.82
CA ARG A 133 0.81 24.27 -7.78
C ARG A 133 1.51 24.33 -9.13
N ARG A 134 0.74 24.25 -10.23
CA ARG A 134 1.23 24.50 -11.59
C ARG A 134 1.63 25.97 -11.78
N PRO A 135 2.83 26.27 -12.30
CA PRO A 135 3.23 27.64 -12.69
C PRO A 135 2.33 28.24 -13.78
N VAL A 136 2.03 29.54 -13.74
CA VAL A 136 0.95 30.15 -14.54
C VAL A 136 1.42 31.24 -15.52
N THR A 137 2.59 31.83 -15.34
CA THR A 137 3.05 32.97 -16.15
C THR A 137 4.51 32.86 -16.62
N ASP A 138 4.82 33.53 -17.74
CA ASP A 138 6.19 33.75 -18.23
C ASP A 138 6.96 34.57 -17.18
N GLY A 139 7.71 33.88 -16.32
CA GLY A 139 8.53 34.49 -15.26
C GLY A 139 8.33 33.90 -13.87
N GLU A 140 7.19 33.26 -13.59
CA GLU A 140 7.06 32.35 -12.44
C GLU A 140 7.87 31.09 -12.75
N LYS A 141 9.18 31.09 -12.42
CA LYS A 141 10.10 29.94 -12.47
C LYS A 141 9.67 28.83 -13.44
N GLN A 142 9.48 29.20 -14.71
CA GLN A 142 9.16 28.27 -15.79
C GLN A 142 10.28 27.23 -15.95
N GLU A 143 11.47 27.56 -15.42
CA GLU A 143 12.63 26.70 -15.21
C GLU A 143 12.35 25.40 -14.46
N PHE A 144 11.24 25.27 -13.72
CA PHE A 144 10.91 24.04 -13.00
C PHE A 144 9.78 23.24 -13.63
N GLN A 145 9.08 23.77 -14.65
CA GLN A 145 7.92 23.08 -15.23
C GLN A 145 8.28 21.69 -15.79
N PRO A 146 9.36 21.54 -16.59
CA PRO A 146 9.77 20.23 -17.10
C PRO A 146 10.09 19.24 -15.97
N GLU A 147 10.85 19.69 -14.98
CA GLU A 147 11.36 18.90 -13.87
C GLU A 147 10.23 18.49 -12.91
N ILE A 148 9.31 19.39 -12.56
CA ILE A 148 8.19 19.06 -11.69
C ILE A 148 7.24 18.07 -12.37
N SER A 149 7.01 18.19 -13.67
CA SER A 149 6.23 17.19 -14.42
C SER A 149 6.89 15.83 -14.42
N LEU A 150 8.22 15.76 -14.53
CA LEU A 150 8.97 14.50 -14.47
C LEU A 150 8.98 13.88 -13.08
N ILE A 151 9.02 14.70 -12.03
CA ILE A 151 8.84 14.21 -10.66
C ILE A 151 7.44 13.61 -10.50
N ALA A 152 6.40 14.25 -11.03
CA ALA A 152 5.03 13.73 -10.97
C ALA A 152 4.89 12.34 -11.62
N ASP A 153 5.59 12.10 -12.72
CA ASP A 153 5.58 10.80 -13.40
C ASP A 153 6.22 9.68 -12.53
N LYS A 154 7.12 10.03 -11.61
CA LYS A 154 7.85 9.09 -10.73
C LYS A 154 7.37 9.09 -9.27
N SER A 155 6.43 9.97 -8.93
CA SER A 155 6.00 10.22 -7.55
C SER A 155 4.53 9.83 -7.39
N PRO A 156 4.23 8.64 -6.83
CA PRO A 156 2.85 8.21 -6.66
C PRO A 156 2.10 9.14 -5.69
N VAL A 157 0.85 9.47 -6.03
CA VAL A 157 -0.01 10.21 -5.11
C VAL A 157 -0.28 9.37 -3.86
N GLY A 158 -0.29 10.04 -2.70
CA GLY A 158 -0.51 9.39 -1.41
C GLY A 158 -1.65 10.06 -0.65
N GLU A 159 -1.42 10.38 0.61
CA GLU A 159 -2.39 11.03 1.50
C GLU A 159 -2.88 12.40 1.02
N ASN A 160 -2.28 13.00 -0.02
CA ASN A 160 -2.73 14.26 -0.60
C ASN A 160 -3.65 14.07 -1.82
N GLU A 161 -4.09 12.84 -2.14
CA GLU A 161 -4.88 12.57 -3.34
C GLU A 161 -6.12 13.47 -3.47
N PHE A 162 -6.77 13.78 -2.35
CA PHE A 162 -7.98 14.63 -2.32
C PHE A 162 -7.69 16.13 -2.40
N ALA A 163 -6.44 16.53 -2.19
CA ALA A 163 -5.99 17.91 -2.38
C ALA A 163 -5.57 18.18 -3.84
N ASN A 164 -5.51 17.16 -4.70
CA ASN A 164 -5.16 17.33 -6.10
C ASN A 164 -6.30 17.97 -6.90
N SER A 165 -5.94 18.95 -7.74
CA SER A 165 -6.88 19.70 -8.58
C SER A 165 -6.32 19.91 -9.99
N ALA A 166 -7.12 20.50 -10.88
CA ALA A 166 -6.70 20.80 -12.24
C ALA A 166 -5.52 21.79 -12.33
N VAL A 167 -5.19 22.47 -11.22
CA VAL A 167 -4.09 23.45 -11.14
C VAL A 167 -2.97 23.00 -10.20
N THR A 168 -3.00 21.77 -9.70
CA THR A 168 -1.88 21.14 -8.97
C THR A 168 -1.21 20.05 -9.80
N ILE A 169 -0.10 19.54 -9.28
CA ILE A 169 0.68 18.46 -9.85
C ILE A 169 0.57 17.27 -8.88
N PRO A 170 0.18 16.07 -9.38
CA PRO A 170 -0.01 14.89 -8.55
C PRO A 170 1.36 14.30 -8.17
N VAL A 171 1.82 14.58 -6.97
CA VAL A 171 3.08 14.08 -6.40
C VAL A 171 2.82 13.57 -4.98
N SER A 172 3.65 12.69 -4.46
CA SER A 172 3.59 12.23 -3.07
C SER A 172 3.76 13.42 -2.11
N PRO A 173 3.17 13.37 -0.89
CA PRO A 173 3.40 14.40 0.13
C PRO A 173 4.88 14.60 0.44
N GLY A 174 5.64 13.51 0.61
CA GLY A 174 7.06 13.57 0.95
C GLY A 174 7.87 14.34 -0.10
N ASP A 175 7.68 14.01 -1.38
CA ASP A 175 8.36 14.69 -2.47
C ASP A 175 7.92 16.16 -2.58
N ALA A 176 6.62 16.44 -2.43
CA ALA A 176 6.10 17.81 -2.46
C ALA A 176 6.71 18.72 -1.37
N LEU A 177 6.93 18.18 -0.17
CA LEU A 177 7.55 18.91 0.94
C LEU A 177 9.05 19.15 0.69
N ARG A 178 9.75 18.16 0.11
CA ARG A 178 11.18 18.25 -0.24
C ARG A 178 11.44 19.23 -1.39
N MET A 179 10.53 19.35 -2.36
CA MET A 179 10.73 20.17 -3.56
C MET A 179 11.12 21.62 -3.30
N ARG A 180 10.76 22.19 -2.15
CA ARG A 180 11.07 23.59 -1.86
C ARG A 180 12.57 23.80 -1.59
N ASP A 181 13.17 22.91 -0.80
CA ASP A 181 14.51 23.11 -0.23
C ASP A 181 15.54 22.10 -0.78
N GLU A 182 15.08 20.98 -1.33
CA GLU A 182 15.90 19.86 -1.82
C GLU A 182 15.63 19.53 -3.29
N PHE A 183 15.14 20.48 -4.09
CA PHE A 183 14.73 20.22 -5.47
C PHE A 183 15.80 19.50 -6.30
N ASP A 184 17.04 20.00 -6.27
CA ASP A 184 18.15 19.42 -7.04
C ASP A 184 18.52 18.00 -6.55
N GLN A 185 18.47 17.77 -5.23
CA GLN A 185 18.75 16.45 -4.65
C GLN A 185 17.63 15.46 -4.99
N LEU A 186 16.36 15.90 -4.93
CA LEU A 186 15.22 15.08 -5.31
C LEU A 186 15.31 14.65 -6.78
N LEU A 187 15.74 15.56 -7.65
CA LEU A 187 16.04 15.21 -9.04
C LEU A 187 17.17 14.18 -9.12
N GLU A 188 18.22 14.29 -8.32
CA GLU A 188 19.32 13.32 -8.33
C GLU A 188 18.86 11.93 -7.86
N ASP A 189 18.12 11.88 -6.76
CA ASP A 189 17.56 10.65 -6.16
C ASP A 189 16.63 9.93 -7.15
N MET A 190 15.88 10.70 -7.96
CA MET A 190 14.99 10.17 -9.00
C MET A 190 15.71 9.86 -10.33
N GLY A 191 17.03 10.05 -10.40
CA GLY A 191 17.81 9.88 -11.64
C GLY A 191 17.48 10.92 -12.72
N LEU A 192 16.96 12.08 -12.33
CA LEU A 192 16.58 13.21 -13.18
C LEU A 192 17.63 14.34 -13.21
N ALA A 193 18.58 14.38 -12.27
CA ALA A 193 19.56 15.48 -12.15
C ALA A 193 20.56 15.58 -13.32
N ASN A 194 20.74 14.51 -14.10
CA ASN A 194 21.54 14.56 -15.32
C ASN A 194 20.69 15.08 -16.48
N SER A 195 20.37 16.37 -16.47
CA SER A 195 19.80 17.02 -17.65
C SER A 195 20.86 17.08 -18.75
N THR A 196 20.64 16.37 -19.84
CA THR A 196 21.46 16.49 -21.05
C THR A 196 20.93 17.69 -21.83
N ALA A 197 21.85 18.57 -22.24
CA ALA A 197 21.51 19.65 -23.14
C ALA A 197 21.20 19.06 -24.52
N LEU A 198 19.92 18.94 -24.86
CA LEU A 198 19.48 18.50 -26.18
C LEU A 198 19.53 19.70 -27.13
N THR A 199 20.56 19.76 -27.97
CA THR A 199 20.60 20.72 -29.08
C THR A 199 19.87 20.13 -30.28
N ILE A 200 18.77 20.77 -30.69
CA ILE A 200 18.00 20.43 -31.88
C ILE A 200 18.36 21.39 -32.99
N ARG A 201 18.90 20.85 -34.09
CA ARG A 201 19.16 21.62 -35.31
C ARG A 201 18.11 21.32 -36.36
N THR A 202 17.42 22.36 -36.80
CA THR A 202 16.42 22.29 -37.87
C THR A 202 17.00 22.76 -39.19
N VAL A 203 16.96 21.89 -40.19
CA VAL A 203 17.45 22.19 -41.54
C VAL A 203 16.41 21.81 -42.59
N ASN A 204 16.45 22.46 -43.74
CA ASN A 204 15.66 22.03 -44.90
C ASN A 204 16.33 20.84 -45.61
N SER A 205 15.70 20.33 -46.67
CA SER A 205 16.24 19.24 -47.52
C SER A 205 17.60 19.54 -48.18
N GLU A 206 18.02 20.80 -48.23
CA GLU A 206 19.33 21.23 -48.72
C GLU A 206 20.35 21.47 -47.58
N HIS A 207 20.05 21.01 -46.36
CA HIS A 207 20.81 21.27 -45.13
C HIS A 207 20.99 22.75 -44.78
N SER A 208 20.12 23.63 -45.29
CA SER A 208 20.12 25.05 -44.92
C SER A 208 19.33 25.25 -43.61
N PRO A 209 19.89 26.01 -42.64
CA PRO A 209 19.23 26.32 -41.38
C PRO A 209 17.84 26.92 -41.52
N LEU A 210 16.87 26.34 -40.81
CA LEU A 210 15.52 26.88 -40.71
C LEU A 210 15.42 27.81 -39.51
N ARG A 211 15.70 29.10 -39.74
CA ARG A 211 15.66 30.16 -38.72
C ARG A 211 14.24 30.45 -38.27
N ASP A 212 14.05 30.81 -37.01
CA ASP A 212 12.75 31.23 -36.46
C ASP A 212 11.65 30.18 -36.71
N SER A 213 12.01 28.90 -36.62
CA SER A 213 11.10 27.76 -36.58
C SER A 213 10.68 27.54 -35.14
N LEU A 214 9.39 27.29 -34.90
CA LEU A 214 8.91 26.87 -33.59
C LEU A 214 9.19 25.38 -33.45
N VAL A 215 10.01 25.01 -32.47
CA VAL A 215 10.25 23.62 -32.08
C VAL A 215 9.49 23.39 -30.78
N GLU A 216 8.66 22.36 -30.76
CA GLU A 216 7.90 21.87 -29.62
C GLU A 216 8.48 20.53 -29.18
N VAL A 217 8.77 20.36 -27.90
CA VAL A 217 9.16 19.08 -27.28
C VAL A 217 8.02 18.66 -26.37
N ALA A 218 7.36 17.56 -26.69
CA ALA A 218 6.30 16.95 -25.89
C ALA A 218 6.85 15.74 -25.14
N PHE A 219 6.42 15.58 -23.89
CA PHE A 219 6.73 14.45 -23.04
C PHE A 219 5.49 13.54 -23.01
N PRO A 220 5.49 12.38 -23.68
CA PRO A 220 4.29 11.57 -23.84
C PRO A 220 3.69 11.09 -22.52
N THR A 221 4.54 10.83 -21.52
CA THR A 221 4.13 10.36 -20.18
C THR A 221 3.38 11.44 -19.41
N SER A 222 3.93 12.65 -19.31
CA SER A 222 3.30 13.74 -18.53
C SER A 222 2.30 14.58 -19.33
N GLY A 223 2.31 14.49 -20.67
CA GLY A 223 1.55 15.38 -21.56
C GLY A 223 2.08 16.83 -21.60
N THR A 224 3.22 17.10 -20.95
CA THR A 224 3.85 18.42 -20.89
C THR A 224 4.47 18.78 -22.25
N LYS A 225 4.46 20.07 -22.60
CA LYS A 225 5.12 20.58 -23.83
C LYS A 225 6.01 21.77 -23.52
N MET A 226 7.23 21.72 -24.02
CA MET A 226 8.12 22.88 -24.11
C MET A 226 8.13 23.39 -25.54
N SER A 227 8.33 24.69 -25.74
CA SER A 227 8.53 25.22 -27.09
C SER A 227 9.52 26.36 -27.10
N SER A 228 10.32 26.44 -28.16
CA SER A 228 11.29 27.51 -28.36
C SER A 228 11.53 27.74 -29.85
N ARG A 229 12.07 28.92 -30.19
CA ARG A 229 12.32 29.32 -31.58
C ARG A 229 13.79 29.15 -31.92
N THR A 230 14.04 28.58 -33.09
CA THR A 230 15.40 28.36 -33.57
C THR A 230 16.12 29.67 -33.87
N ASP A 231 17.41 29.69 -33.59
CA ASP A 231 18.26 30.85 -33.74
C ASP A 231 18.66 31.11 -35.22
N LYS A 232 19.68 31.95 -35.44
CA LYS A 232 20.20 32.23 -36.80
C LYS A 232 20.93 31.04 -37.45
N HIS A 233 21.30 30.03 -36.67
CA HIS A 233 21.92 28.78 -37.11
C HIS A 233 20.89 27.65 -37.25
N GLY A 234 19.60 27.92 -36.99
CA GLY A 234 18.53 26.93 -37.04
C GLY A 234 18.53 26.01 -35.83
N GLU A 235 19.25 26.39 -34.76
CA GLU A 235 19.46 25.59 -33.56
C GLU A 235 18.59 26.10 -32.43
N VAL A 236 18.16 25.18 -31.57
CA VAL A 236 17.49 25.45 -30.31
C VAL A 236 17.96 24.42 -29.29
N GLU A 237 18.15 24.85 -28.05
CA GLU A 237 18.66 24.00 -26.98
C GLU A 237 17.56 23.81 -25.93
N PHE A 238 17.36 22.58 -25.50
CA PHE A 238 16.46 22.20 -24.42
C PHE A 238 17.25 21.44 -23.35
N SER A 239 17.06 21.73 -22.07
CA SER A 239 17.54 20.84 -21.00
C SER A 239 16.50 19.73 -20.83
N ILE A 240 16.90 18.48 -21.07
CA ILE A 240 16.03 17.32 -20.94
C ILE A 240 16.73 16.27 -20.07
N PRO A 241 16.07 15.72 -19.04
CA PRO A 241 16.65 14.64 -18.25
C PRO A 241 16.99 13.42 -19.10
N SER A 242 18.19 12.88 -18.86
CA SER A 242 18.65 11.65 -19.49
C SER A 242 17.65 10.51 -19.28
N GLY A 243 17.52 9.64 -20.26
CA GLY A 243 16.59 8.51 -20.25
C GLY A 243 15.13 8.87 -20.51
N THR A 244 14.82 10.13 -20.84
CA THR A 244 13.44 10.57 -21.10
C THR A 244 13.07 10.37 -22.57
N SER A 245 11.89 9.80 -22.81
CA SER A 245 11.30 9.70 -24.16
C SER A 245 10.60 11.00 -24.51
N VAL A 246 10.88 11.57 -25.69
CA VAL A 246 10.30 12.85 -26.14
C VAL A 246 9.75 12.76 -27.55
N GLU A 247 8.69 13.52 -27.80
CA GLU A 247 8.09 13.76 -29.11
C GLU A 247 8.39 15.19 -29.56
N LEU A 248 9.06 15.36 -30.70
CA LEU A 248 9.40 16.66 -31.25
C LEU A 248 8.45 17.05 -32.37
N GLY A 249 7.80 18.21 -32.23
CA GLY A 249 7.05 18.87 -33.29
C GLY A 249 7.81 20.09 -33.83
N ILE A 250 7.92 20.25 -35.14
CA ILE A 250 8.48 21.49 -35.74
C ILE A 250 7.42 22.17 -36.60
N THR A 251 7.19 23.46 -36.35
CA THR A 251 6.28 24.31 -37.11
C THR A 251 7.05 25.51 -37.68
N LYS A 252 7.00 25.68 -39.01
CA LYS A 252 7.55 26.84 -39.71
C LYS A 252 6.50 27.36 -40.70
N ASP A 253 6.40 28.69 -40.83
CA ASP A 253 5.46 29.32 -41.76
C ASP A 253 5.58 28.71 -43.17
N GLY A 254 4.47 28.13 -43.66
CA GLY A 254 4.40 27.50 -44.98
C GLY A 254 4.82 26.02 -45.04
N PHE A 255 5.18 25.40 -43.91
CA PHE A 255 5.50 23.98 -43.81
C PHE A 255 4.45 23.22 -42.97
N ASN A 256 4.22 21.95 -43.32
CA ASN A 256 3.40 21.07 -42.49
C ASN A 256 4.18 20.67 -41.23
N GLN A 257 3.48 20.50 -40.12
CA GLN A 257 4.06 20.00 -38.88
C GLN A 257 4.67 18.61 -39.10
N THR A 258 5.91 18.42 -38.68
CA THR A 258 6.57 17.11 -38.63
C THR A 258 6.75 16.70 -37.18
N THR A 259 6.47 15.43 -36.88
CA THR A 259 6.70 14.85 -35.55
C THR A 259 7.74 13.73 -35.61
N SER A 260 8.58 13.62 -34.57
CA SER A 260 9.55 12.53 -34.39
C SER A 260 9.63 12.15 -32.91
N SER A 261 9.89 10.88 -32.58
CA SER A 261 10.01 10.39 -31.22
C SER A 261 11.36 9.71 -30.99
N PHE A 262 12.03 10.00 -29.87
CA PHE A 262 13.25 9.29 -29.46
C PHE A 262 13.51 9.41 -27.95
N ASP A 263 14.40 8.56 -27.44
CA ASP A 263 14.88 8.58 -26.07
C ASP A 263 16.19 9.39 -25.98
N VAL A 264 16.28 10.30 -25.01
CA VAL A 264 17.50 11.10 -24.77
C VAL A 264 18.54 10.25 -24.03
N GLY A 265 19.63 9.89 -24.68
CA GLY A 265 20.74 9.15 -24.04
C GLY A 265 21.58 9.99 -23.09
N GLU A 266 22.31 9.34 -22.17
CA GLU A 266 23.21 10.00 -21.21
C GLU A 266 24.36 10.78 -21.88
N ASP A 267 24.75 10.41 -23.11
CA ASP A 267 25.85 11.02 -23.88
C ASP A 267 25.36 11.79 -25.14
N ASP A 268 24.04 11.92 -25.33
CA ASP A 268 23.47 12.43 -26.60
C ASP A 268 23.08 13.91 -26.52
N ASP A 269 24.06 14.80 -26.63
CA ASP A 269 23.86 16.27 -26.53
C ASP A 269 23.28 16.92 -27.81
N TYR A 270 23.15 16.17 -28.91
CA TYR A 270 22.89 16.77 -30.23
C TYR A 270 22.05 15.88 -31.14
N GLN A 271 20.96 16.46 -31.65
CA GLN A 271 20.07 15.83 -32.64
C GLN A 271 19.84 16.78 -33.81
N GLU A 272 20.10 16.29 -35.03
CA GLU A 272 19.82 17.03 -36.27
C GLU A 272 18.55 16.49 -36.93
N ILE A 273 17.57 17.38 -37.14
CA ILE A 273 16.28 17.04 -37.74
C ILE A 273 16.16 17.75 -39.08
N THR A 274 16.03 16.94 -40.13
CA THR A 274 15.86 17.43 -41.50
C THR A 274 14.38 17.50 -41.85
N LEU A 275 13.89 18.70 -42.18
CA LEU A 275 12.56 18.91 -42.72
C LEU A 275 12.60 18.85 -44.24
N GLU A 276 11.95 17.83 -44.79
CA GLU A 276 11.81 17.72 -46.24
C GLU A 276 10.79 18.74 -46.75
N THR A 277 11.27 19.69 -47.55
CA THR A 277 10.40 20.66 -48.21
C THR A 277 9.66 19.95 -49.35
N SER A 278 8.36 19.68 -49.16
CA SER A 278 7.56 19.08 -50.22
C SER A 278 7.25 20.08 -51.34
N ASP A 279 8.23 20.38 -52.19
CA ASP A 279 7.98 21.03 -53.49
C ASP A 279 7.30 20.06 -54.49
N GLN A 280 7.00 18.83 -54.05
CA GLN A 280 6.14 17.87 -54.75
C GLN A 280 4.88 17.54 -53.94
N ALA A 281 4.00 18.52 -53.73
CA ALA A 281 2.64 18.25 -53.29
C ALA A 281 1.88 17.50 -54.39
N GLY A 282 1.93 16.16 -54.34
CA GLY A 282 1.33 15.32 -55.38
C GLY A 282 1.29 13.81 -55.13
N ALA A 283 1.29 13.31 -53.89
CA ALA A 283 0.80 11.95 -53.58
C ALA A 283 0.60 11.75 -52.07
N THR A 284 -0.56 11.24 -51.70
CA THR A 284 -0.96 10.91 -50.33
C THR A 284 -0.28 9.64 -49.81
N GLY A 285 0.22 9.69 -48.57
CA GLY A 285 0.41 8.54 -47.69
C GLY A 285 1.72 7.77 -47.85
N ALA A 286 2.80 8.28 -47.25
CA ALA A 286 3.95 7.46 -46.89
C ALA A 286 4.54 7.99 -45.58
N THR A 287 4.79 7.08 -44.64
CA THR A 287 5.63 7.27 -43.46
C THR A 287 7.08 7.54 -43.88
N PRO A 288 7.88 8.25 -43.06
CA PRO A 288 9.27 8.56 -43.40
C PRO A 288 10.08 7.27 -43.63
N SER A 289 10.77 7.19 -44.76
CA SER A 289 11.70 6.11 -45.10
C SER A 289 13.09 6.46 -44.57
N THR A 290 13.68 5.58 -43.76
CA THR A 290 15.10 5.63 -43.41
C THR A 290 15.91 4.90 -44.48
N ASP A 291 16.35 5.60 -45.53
CA ASP A 291 17.22 5.05 -46.56
C ASP A 291 18.69 5.40 -46.29
N SER A 292 19.53 4.36 -46.18
CA SER A 292 20.97 4.45 -45.95
C SER A 292 21.73 4.53 -47.27
N ALA A 293 22.38 5.67 -47.55
CA ALA A 293 23.43 5.79 -48.56
C ALA A 293 24.79 5.99 -47.87
N THR A 294 25.71 5.04 -48.05
CA THR A 294 27.11 5.15 -47.60
C THR A 294 27.93 6.01 -48.58
N PRO A 295 28.63 7.07 -48.13
CA PRO A 295 29.70 7.68 -48.90
C PRO A 295 31.07 7.15 -48.46
N GLU A 296 31.89 6.76 -49.43
CA GLU A 296 33.31 6.51 -49.24
C GLU A 296 34.09 7.83 -49.08
N GLY A 297 34.88 7.93 -48.02
CA GLY A 297 36.20 8.58 -48.03
C GLY A 297 36.28 10.04 -47.57
N GLY A 298 37.00 10.27 -46.46
CA GLY A 298 37.54 11.58 -46.09
C GLY A 298 37.92 11.64 -44.60
N GLU A 299 39.23 11.59 -44.32
CA GLU A 299 39.80 11.74 -42.97
C GLU A 299 39.59 13.18 -42.44
N ASP A 300 38.72 13.34 -41.44
CA ASP A 300 38.83 14.39 -40.41
C ASP A 300 38.09 13.92 -39.15
N GLU A 301 38.81 13.76 -38.03
CA GLU A 301 38.26 13.30 -36.75
C GLU A 301 37.92 14.51 -35.87
N SER A 302 36.67 14.98 -35.93
CA SER A 302 36.00 15.53 -34.75
C SER A 302 34.48 15.44 -34.89
N ARG A 303 33.86 14.75 -33.91
CA ARG A 303 32.40 14.53 -33.69
C ARG A 303 31.71 13.67 -34.75
N ARG A 304 31.44 12.40 -34.41
CA ARG A 304 30.64 11.46 -35.22
C ARG A 304 29.32 11.14 -34.50
N PRO A 305 28.16 11.16 -35.19
CA PRO A 305 26.91 10.64 -34.66
C PRO A 305 26.87 9.10 -34.72
N ILE A 306 26.18 8.47 -33.77
CA ILE A 306 25.96 7.02 -33.75
C ILE A 306 24.61 6.69 -34.41
N LEU A 307 24.63 5.88 -35.46
CA LEU A 307 23.47 5.14 -35.96
C LEU A 307 23.51 3.71 -35.39
N LYS A 308 22.46 3.28 -34.64
CA LYS A 308 22.32 1.90 -34.14
C LYS A 308 21.27 1.11 -34.94
N THR A 309 21.57 -0.14 -35.27
CA THR A 309 20.60 -1.16 -35.73
C THR A 309 21.02 -2.54 -35.23
N LEU A 310 20.08 -3.33 -34.69
CA LEU A 310 20.29 -4.67 -34.14
C LEU A 310 19.22 -5.63 -34.67
N GLY A 311 19.57 -6.90 -34.90
CA GLY A 311 18.59 -7.94 -35.19
C GLY A 311 19.18 -9.36 -35.10
N LEU A 312 18.43 -10.29 -34.49
CA LEU A 312 18.30 -11.70 -34.92
C LEU A 312 17.26 -12.48 -34.08
N VAL A 313 16.51 -13.34 -34.78
CA VAL A 313 15.54 -14.35 -34.32
C VAL A 313 16.24 -15.71 -34.19
N GLY A 314 15.80 -16.59 -33.28
CA GLY A 314 16.06 -18.03 -33.44
C GLY A 314 15.80 -18.95 -32.25
N VAL A 315 14.61 -19.57 -32.25
CA VAL A 315 14.10 -20.63 -31.36
C VAL A 315 14.82 -21.98 -31.55
N GLY A 316 14.95 -22.77 -30.48
CA GLY A 316 15.27 -24.20 -30.56
C GLY A 316 15.05 -24.96 -29.24
N GLY A 317 14.00 -25.77 -29.17
CA GLY A 317 13.70 -26.65 -28.04
C GLY A 317 14.40 -28.03 -28.11
N ILE A 318 14.44 -28.73 -26.97
CA ILE A 318 14.82 -30.15 -26.87
C ILE A 318 13.93 -30.85 -25.85
N ALA A 319 13.40 -32.02 -26.24
CA ALA A 319 12.60 -32.94 -25.42
C ALA A 319 13.47 -33.87 -24.57
N GLY A 320 13.04 -34.15 -23.33
CA GLY A 320 13.66 -35.11 -22.41
C GLY A 320 12.64 -36.15 -21.91
N TYR A 321 13.07 -37.41 -21.87
CA TYR A 321 12.33 -38.60 -21.47
C TYR A 321 12.16 -38.73 -19.95
N PHE A 322 10.99 -39.18 -19.47
CA PHE A 322 10.77 -39.63 -18.09
C PHE A 322 10.75 -41.16 -17.99
N PHE A 323 11.42 -41.69 -16.96
CA PHE A 323 11.26 -43.06 -16.44
C PHE A 323 10.27 -43.03 -15.27
N SER A 324 9.20 -43.83 -15.30
CA SER A 324 8.37 -44.09 -14.12
C SER A 324 8.90 -45.31 -13.36
N GLY A 325 9.04 -45.16 -12.05
CA GLY A 325 9.30 -46.25 -11.11
C GLY A 325 8.12 -46.34 -10.15
N ASP A 326 7.28 -47.36 -10.34
CA ASP A 326 6.23 -47.73 -9.38
C ASP A 326 6.84 -48.34 -8.11
N SER A 327 6.40 -47.89 -6.94
CA SER A 327 6.39 -48.75 -5.76
C SER A 327 5.39 -48.35 -4.68
N ASN A 328 4.67 -49.39 -4.24
CA ASN A 328 4.06 -49.62 -2.93
C ASN A 328 2.68 -49.04 -2.61
N GLN A 329 1.68 -49.85 -3.00
CA GLN A 329 0.41 -50.02 -2.31
C GLN A 329 0.62 -50.39 -0.83
N HIS A 330 -0.04 -49.67 0.08
CA HIS A 330 -0.38 -50.20 1.40
C HIS A 330 -1.89 -50.41 1.53
N SER A 331 -2.20 -51.58 2.04
CA SER A 331 -3.49 -52.25 2.16
C SER A 331 -4.46 -51.58 3.13
N SER A 332 -5.72 -51.49 2.70
CA SER A 332 -6.89 -51.18 3.51
C SER A 332 -7.14 -52.24 4.60
N VAL A 333 -7.40 -51.77 5.82
CA VAL A 333 -7.93 -52.58 6.92
C VAL A 333 -9.40 -52.21 7.11
N SER A 334 -10.24 -53.24 7.09
CA SER A 334 -11.68 -53.19 7.28
C SER A 334 -12.07 -53.60 8.71
N GLY A 335 -13.22 -53.09 9.17
CA GLY A 335 -13.94 -53.54 10.37
C GLY A 335 -14.03 -52.45 11.44
N ASN A 336 -15.15 -52.18 12.12
CA ASN A 336 -16.38 -52.96 12.29
C ASN A 336 -17.56 -52.04 12.64
N ASP A 337 -18.75 -52.45 12.20
CA ASP A 337 -20.05 -51.97 12.66
C ASP A 337 -20.28 -52.24 14.16
N VAL A 338 -20.83 -51.25 14.88
CA VAL A 338 -21.45 -51.42 16.21
C VAL A 338 -22.83 -50.75 16.19
N PRO A 339 -23.91 -51.43 16.62
CA PRO A 339 -25.25 -50.85 16.59
C PRO A 339 -25.63 -50.13 17.88
N GLY A 340 -26.19 -48.93 17.70
CA GLY A 340 -27.40 -48.38 18.33
C GLY A 340 -27.56 -48.46 19.86
N GLY A 341 -27.48 -47.30 20.52
CA GLY A 341 -28.05 -47.06 21.85
C GLY A 341 -28.82 -45.74 21.87
N ASP A 342 -30.14 -45.84 22.01
CA ASP A 342 -31.07 -44.71 22.14
C ASP A 342 -30.86 -43.98 23.50
N GLY A 343 -30.55 -42.68 23.42
CA GLY A 343 -30.52 -41.74 24.55
C GLY A 343 -31.49 -40.57 24.30
N PRO A 344 -32.02 -39.92 25.35
CA PRO A 344 -33.26 -39.14 25.28
C PRO A 344 -33.07 -37.75 24.64
N ASP A 345 -34.06 -37.39 23.82
CA ASP A 345 -34.29 -36.08 23.19
C ASP A 345 -33.88 -34.89 24.07
N THR A 346 -32.75 -34.27 23.71
CA THR A 346 -32.50 -32.87 24.01
C THR A 346 -33.16 -32.05 22.91
N THR A 347 -34.14 -31.23 23.30
CA THR A 347 -34.82 -30.25 22.44
C THR A 347 -33.81 -29.33 21.76
N GLN A 348 -33.53 -29.59 20.48
CA GLN A 348 -32.91 -28.65 19.56
C GLN A 348 -33.80 -27.39 19.53
N SER A 349 -33.25 -26.24 19.94
CA SER A 349 -33.93 -24.97 19.74
C SER A 349 -33.90 -24.66 18.24
N ASP A 350 -35.08 -24.48 17.65
CA ASP A 350 -35.24 -24.03 16.28
C ASP A 350 -34.44 -22.73 16.06
N SER A 351 -33.31 -22.83 15.36
CA SER A 351 -32.58 -21.68 14.84
C SER A 351 -33.52 -20.86 13.94
N PRO A 352 -33.46 -19.52 13.98
CA PRO A 352 -34.32 -18.69 13.16
C PRO A 352 -34.15 -19.07 11.68
N THR A 353 -35.27 -19.37 11.02
CA THR A 353 -35.34 -19.68 9.59
C THR A 353 -34.64 -18.59 8.79
N SER A 354 -33.50 -18.92 8.18
CA SER A 354 -32.70 -18.01 7.36
C SER A 354 -33.57 -17.44 6.23
N ASN A 355 -33.50 -16.14 6.05
CA ASN A 355 -33.89 -15.56 4.78
C ASN A 355 -32.84 -16.05 3.76
N ASP A 356 -33.21 -17.02 2.92
CA ASP A 356 -32.36 -17.59 1.88
C ASP A 356 -32.02 -16.54 0.83
N THR A 357 -31.04 -15.69 1.14
CA THR A 357 -30.35 -14.89 0.14
C THR A 357 -29.62 -15.88 -0.77
N PRO A 358 -29.76 -15.79 -2.10
CA PRO A 358 -29.02 -16.67 -3.00
C PRO A 358 -27.53 -16.56 -2.70
N VAL A 359 -26.92 -17.67 -2.29
CA VAL A 359 -25.48 -17.76 -2.07
C VAL A 359 -24.81 -17.67 -3.43
N LYS A 360 -23.97 -16.66 -3.61
CA LYS A 360 -23.18 -16.44 -4.82
C LYS A 360 -22.01 -17.44 -4.86
N GLY A 361 -21.61 -17.78 -6.08
CA GLY A 361 -20.46 -18.63 -6.33
C GLY A 361 -19.17 -17.83 -6.36
N PHE A 362 -18.14 -18.50 -6.87
CA PHE A 362 -16.84 -17.93 -7.19
C PHE A 362 -16.47 -18.37 -8.60
N THR A 363 -15.72 -17.52 -9.28
CA THR A 363 -14.97 -17.86 -10.48
C THR A 363 -13.54 -18.20 -10.08
N GLU A 364 -13.08 -19.41 -10.41
CA GLU A 364 -11.68 -19.79 -10.25
C GLU A 364 -10.89 -19.22 -11.44
N GLU A 365 -9.99 -18.27 -11.16
CA GLU A 365 -9.16 -17.63 -12.19
C GLU A 365 -8.03 -18.57 -12.62
N TRP A 366 -7.34 -19.16 -11.64
CA TRP A 366 -6.30 -20.15 -11.85
C TRP A 366 -6.11 -21.04 -10.61
N THR A 367 -5.48 -22.19 -10.85
CA THR A 367 -4.99 -23.11 -9.82
C THR A 367 -3.56 -23.53 -10.16
N ASP A 368 -2.66 -23.45 -9.19
CA ASP A 368 -1.32 -24.05 -9.24
C ASP A 368 -1.14 -25.05 -8.07
N ALA A 369 -0.07 -25.85 -8.13
CA ALA A 369 0.32 -26.73 -7.03
C ALA A 369 1.84 -26.72 -6.83
N ILE A 370 2.25 -26.63 -5.57
CA ILE A 370 3.57 -27.05 -5.12
C ILE A 370 3.42 -28.42 -4.43
N ASP A 371 4.37 -29.31 -4.65
CA ASP A 371 4.42 -30.63 -4.02
C ASP A 371 4.77 -30.52 -2.52
N THR A 372 3.85 -29.99 -1.71
CA THR A 372 4.01 -29.77 -0.25
C THR A 372 2.77 -30.05 0.56
N TYR A 373 2.99 -30.18 1.87
CA TYR A 373 1.95 -30.41 2.87
C TYR A 373 1.33 -29.13 3.45
N GLU A 374 2.01 -27.97 3.37
CA GLU A 374 1.41 -26.69 3.75
C GLU A 374 1.95 -25.58 2.86
N THR A 375 1.09 -24.61 2.56
CA THR A 375 1.44 -23.44 1.75
C THR A 375 1.37 -22.17 2.58
N ILE A 376 2.47 -21.43 2.64
CA ILE A 376 2.51 -20.06 3.13
C ILE A 376 2.41 -19.14 1.91
N THR A 377 1.48 -18.18 1.94
CA THR A 377 1.28 -17.22 0.86
C THR A 377 1.28 -15.79 1.39
N THR A 378 1.87 -14.89 0.62
CA THR A 378 1.90 -13.45 0.86
C THR A 378 1.55 -12.74 -0.44
N LEU A 379 0.94 -11.56 -0.32
CA LEU A 379 0.47 -10.81 -1.46
C LEU A 379 1.13 -9.46 -1.57
N GLU A 380 1.32 -9.04 -2.82
CA GLU A 380 1.65 -7.68 -3.16
C GLU A 380 0.48 -7.04 -3.92
N LYS A 381 0.32 -5.74 -3.73
CA LYS A 381 -0.53 -4.92 -4.58
C LYS A 381 0.24 -4.61 -5.88
N ASP A 382 -0.37 -4.96 -7.01
CA ASP A 382 -0.08 -4.50 -8.37
C ASP A 382 0.75 -5.39 -9.32
N ASP A 383 1.45 -6.48 -8.94
CA ASP A 383 2.19 -7.28 -9.96
C ASP A 383 2.35 -8.80 -9.75
N SER A 384 2.18 -9.37 -8.54
CA SER A 384 2.39 -10.83 -8.34
C SER A 384 1.76 -11.40 -7.07
N ALA A 385 1.36 -12.68 -7.13
CA ALA A 385 1.11 -13.53 -5.98
C ALA A 385 2.38 -14.33 -5.66
N ILE A 386 2.88 -14.26 -4.42
CA ILE A 386 4.09 -14.97 -4.01
C ILE A 386 3.74 -16.01 -2.95
N TYR A 387 4.18 -17.24 -3.14
CA TYR A 387 3.92 -18.31 -2.20
C TYR A 387 5.09 -19.28 -2.13
N ALA A 388 5.11 -20.02 -1.03
CA ALA A 388 6.09 -21.05 -0.79
C ALA A 388 5.46 -22.18 0.00
N GLY A 389 5.90 -23.40 -0.30
CA GLY A 389 5.51 -24.55 0.48
C GLY A 389 6.45 -24.73 1.68
N THR A 390 5.92 -25.13 2.83
CA THR A 390 6.70 -25.29 4.07
C THR A 390 7.77 -26.38 3.95
N ASP A 391 7.40 -27.48 3.28
CA ASP A 391 8.24 -28.66 3.08
C ASP A 391 8.99 -28.68 1.74
N SER A 392 8.57 -27.85 0.80
CA SER A 392 9.30 -27.64 -0.43
C SER A 392 10.32 -26.56 -0.13
N SER A 393 11.58 -26.85 -0.37
CA SER A 393 12.64 -25.87 -0.51
C SER A 393 12.41 -24.91 -1.68
N LEU A 394 11.18 -24.48 -1.97
CA LEU A 394 10.76 -23.73 -3.16
C LEU A 394 9.84 -22.56 -2.79
N VAL A 395 10.16 -21.39 -3.33
CA VAL A 395 9.28 -20.22 -3.39
C VAL A 395 9.01 -19.86 -4.84
N ARG A 396 7.78 -19.45 -5.14
CA ARG A 396 7.33 -19.07 -6.48
C ARG A 396 6.64 -17.72 -6.45
N SER A 397 6.79 -16.99 -7.55
CA SER A 397 6.01 -15.81 -7.88
C SER A 397 5.19 -16.08 -9.13
N LEU A 398 3.88 -15.85 -9.05
CA LEU A 398 2.98 -15.91 -10.21
C LEU A 398 2.45 -14.51 -10.53
N SER A 399 2.20 -14.25 -11.80
CA SER A 399 1.43 -13.10 -12.25
C SER A 399 -0.04 -13.22 -11.79
N PRO A 400 -0.84 -12.14 -11.87
CA PRO A 400 -2.27 -12.20 -11.60
C PRO A 400 -3.02 -13.23 -12.44
N GLU A 401 -2.53 -13.51 -13.65
CA GLU A 401 -3.06 -14.52 -14.57
C GLU A 401 -2.63 -15.95 -14.23
N GLY A 402 -1.78 -16.13 -13.22
CA GLY A 402 -1.24 -17.42 -12.79
C GLY A 402 -0.02 -17.89 -13.58
N ASP A 403 0.59 -17.02 -14.39
CA ASP A 403 1.84 -17.34 -15.11
C ASP A 403 3.04 -17.25 -14.17
N GLU A 404 3.97 -18.20 -14.23
CA GLU A 404 5.18 -18.17 -13.40
C GLU A 404 6.12 -17.03 -13.81
N ASN A 405 6.35 -16.08 -12.90
CA ASN A 405 7.33 -15.02 -13.07
C ASN A 405 8.74 -15.53 -12.75
N TRP A 406 8.89 -16.21 -11.62
CA TRP A 406 10.14 -16.86 -11.21
C TRP A 406 9.89 -17.92 -10.13
N THR A 407 10.86 -18.84 -10.01
CA THR A 407 10.94 -19.86 -8.95
C THR A 407 12.35 -19.84 -8.36
N GLN A 408 12.47 -19.92 -7.03
CA GLN A 408 13.74 -19.96 -6.33
C GLN A 408 13.77 -21.09 -5.28
N ASP A 409 14.85 -21.86 -5.29
CA ASP A 409 15.13 -22.86 -4.26
C ASP A 409 15.71 -22.20 -3.00
N PHE A 410 15.40 -22.71 -1.80
CA PHE A 410 15.97 -22.27 -0.53
C PHE A 410 16.27 -23.43 0.42
N ASP A 411 17.23 -23.23 1.34
CA ASP A 411 17.60 -24.26 2.32
C ASP A 411 16.79 -24.15 3.63
N GLY A 412 16.28 -25.29 4.09
CA GLY A 412 15.53 -25.42 5.36
C GLY A 412 14.02 -25.52 5.19
N GLN A 413 13.31 -25.72 6.30
CA GLN A 413 11.85 -25.69 6.35
C GLN A 413 11.40 -24.25 6.50
N MET A 414 10.47 -23.79 5.67
CA MET A 414 9.97 -22.42 5.79
C MET A 414 9.10 -22.27 7.02
N VAL A 415 9.26 -21.15 7.73
CA VAL A 415 8.44 -20.80 8.88
C VAL A 415 7.67 -19.50 8.66
N HIS A 416 8.26 -18.53 7.96
CA HIS A 416 7.61 -17.26 7.69
C HIS A 416 8.00 -16.68 6.32
N LEU A 417 7.05 -15.97 5.71
CA LEU A 417 7.18 -15.30 4.44
C LEU A 417 6.70 -13.84 4.57
N GLY A 418 7.63 -12.90 4.59
CA GLY A 418 7.37 -11.46 4.72
C GLY A 418 7.67 -10.71 3.42
N THR A 419 7.06 -9.54 3.21
CA THR A 419 7.27 -8.71 2.01
C THR A 419 7.47 -7.25 2.38
N THR A 420 8.40 -6.60 1.69
CA THR A 420 8.58 -5.13 1.67
C THR A 420 8.17 -4.61 0.28
N SER A 421 8.39 -3.32 0.04
CA SER A 421 8.22 -2.72 -1.30
C SER A 421 9.01 -3.45 -2.39
N ASP A 422 10.27 -3.84 -2.16
CA ASP A 422 11.15 -4.37 -3.22
C ASP A 422 11.84 -5.72 -2.90
N THR A 423 11.61 -6.23 -1.69
CA THR A 423 12.28 -7.41 -1.14
C THR A 423 11.28 -8.39 -0.55
N LEU A 424 11.45 -9.67 -0.89
CA LEU A 424 10.78 -10.80 -0.26
C LEU A 424 11.69 -11.40 0.81
N ILE A 425 11.17 -11.59 2.02
CA ILE A 425 11.90 -12.11 3.17
C ILE A 425 11.43 -13.54 3.47
N LEU A 426 12.34 -14.49 3.28
CA LEU A 426 12.16 -15.90 3.60
C LEU A 426 12.79 -16.18 4.95
N VAL A 427 12.00 -16.64 5.91
CA VAL A 427 12.53 -17.14 7.19
C VAL A 427 12.34 -18.65 7.21
N THR A 428 13.45 -19.36 7.29
CA THR A 428 13.48 -20.81 7.46
C THR A 428 13.84 -21.16 8.90
N THR A 429 13.91 -22.44 9.23
CA THR A 429 14.40 -22.92 10.54
C THR A 429 15.88 -22.62 10.81
N SER A 430 16.61 -22.02 9.87
CA SER A 430 18.05 -21.76 10.06
C SER A 430 18.59 -20.51 9.36
N LEU A 431 17.85 -19.96 8.39
CA LEU A 431 18.27 -18.81 7.59
C LEU A 431 17.15 -17.79 7.46
N ILE A 432 17.53 -16.52 7.44
CA ILE A 432 16.74 -15.43 6.88
C ILE A 432 17.36 -15.08 5.55
N THR A 433 16.57 -15.12 4.48
CA THR A 433 17.02 -14.84 3.12
C THR A 433 16.17 -13.76 2.51
N ALA A 434 16.80 -12.68 2.07
CA ALA A 434 16.16 -11.65 1.28
C ALA A 434 16.32 -11.95 -0.21
N LEU A 435 15.20 -12.00 -0.93
CA LEU A 435 15.15 -12.10 -2.37
C LEU A 435 14.64 -10.80 -2.97
N ARG A 436 15.15 -10.44 -4.14
CA ARG A 436 14.54 -9.45 -5.02
C ARG A 436 13.15 -9.93 -5.43
N LYS A 437 12.15 -9.08 -5.25
CA LYS A 437 10.75 -9.43 -5.53
C LYS A 437 10.47 -9.62 -7.02
N ASP A 438 11.12 -8.84 -7.86
CA ASP A 438 10.97 -8.84 -9.32
C ASP A 438 11.62 -10.06 -10.01
N SER A 439 12.67 -10.63 -9.41
CA SER A 439 13.50 -11.66 -10.06
C SER A 439 13.70 -12.95 -9.26
N GLY A 440 13.38 -12.95 -7.96
CA GLY A 440 13.72 -14.03 -7.05
C GLY A 440 15.22 -14.09 -6.68
N GLU A 441 16.05 -13.16 -7.19
CA GLU A 441 17.49 -13.17 -6.95
C GLU A 441 17.81 -12.90 -5.47
N THR A 442 18.65 -13.73 -4.86
CA THR A 442 19.10 -13.52 -3.48
C THR A 442 19.92 -12.23 -3.33
N ARG A 443 19.45 -11.32 -2.48
CA ARG A 443 20.19 -10.13 -2.03
C ARG A 443 21.21 -10.49 -0.95
N TRP A 444 20.74 -11.17 0.08
CA TRP A 444 21.54 -11.63 1.20
C TRP A 444 20.87 -12.83 1.89
N SER A 445 21.66 -13.58 2.65
CA SER A 445 21.19 -14.66 3.51
C SER A 445 22.04 -14.71 4.77
N VAL A 446 21.39 -14.78 5.93
CA VAL A 446 22.03 -14.76 7.25
C VAL A 446 21.45 -15.84 8.15
N SER A 447 22.28 -16.45 8.99
CA SER A 447 21.80 -17.37 10.02
C SER A 447 21.22 -16.60 11.21
N HIS A 448 20.21 -17.18 11.85
CA HIS A 448 19.60 -16.65 13.07
C HIS A 448 19.66 -17.69 14.20
N ASN A 449 19.40 -17.25 15.44
CA ASN A 449 19.58 -18.08 16.64
C ASN A 449 18.37 -19.01 16.93
N ALA A 450 17.31 -18.97 16.13
CA ALA A 450 16.12 -19.81 16.34
C ALA A 450 16.42 -21.22 15.85
N THR A 451 17.00 -22.05 16.73
CA THR A 451 17.61 -23.34 16.37
C THR A 451 16.69 -24.55 16.52
N SER A 452 15.42 -24.36 16.90
CA SER A 452 14.47 -25.48 17.06
C SER A 452 13.21 -25.30 16.22
N ASN A 453 12.72 -26.43 15.66
CA ASN A 453 11.41 -26.52 15.00
C ASN A 453 10.23 -26.25 15.95
N GLU A 454 10.47 -26.16 17.26
CA GLU A 454 9.45 -25.78 18.26
C GLU A 454 9.32 -24.25 18.38
N SER A 455 10.34 -23.52 17.92
CA SER A 455 10.25 -22.08 17.75
C SER A 455 9.51 -21.90 16.43
N ASN A 456 8.28 -21.39 16.46
CA ASN A 456 7.63 -20.85 15.26
C ASN A 456 8.10 -19.40 15.14
N PRO A 457 9.26 -19.10 14.52
CA PRO A 457 9.68 -17.72 14.41
C PRO A 457 8.66 -16.95 13.59
N SER A 458 8.13 -15.90 14.20
CA SER A 458 7.32 -14.93 13.48
C SER A 458 8.16 -13.72 13.18
N ALA A 459 7.94 -13.15 11.99
CA ALA A 459 8.60 -11.93 11.61
C ALA A 459 7.57 -10.82 11.38
N ALA A 460 7.94 -9.63 11.81
CA ALA A 460 7.37 -8.39 11.30
C ALA A 460 8.44 -7.74 10.45
N ASN A 461 8.03 -7.04 9.40
CA ASN A 461 8.97 -6.25 8.62
C ASN A 461 8.34 -4.94 8.16
N ASN A 462 9.14 -3.88 8.10
CA ASN A 462 8.87 -2.67 7.32
C ASN A 462 9.91 -2.59 6.18
N ASP A 463 10.02 -1.47 5.48
CA ASP A 463 10.98 -1.32 4.38
C ASP A 463 12.45 -1.34 4.86
N ASP A 464 12.72 -1.10 6.13
CA ASP A 464 14.08 -0.92 6.67
C ASP A 464 14.56 -2.06 7.58
N VAL A 465 13.64 -2.73 8.27
CA VAL A 465 13.91 -3.70 9.34
C VAL A 465 13.01 -4.91 9.27
N ILE A 466 13.58 -6.08 9.55
CA ILE A 466 12.86 -7.32 9.86
C ILE A 466 13.15 -7.66 11.31
N VAL A 467 12.10 -7.92 12.09
CA VAL A 467 12.24 -8.40 13.46
C VAL A 467 11.71 -9.82 13.56
N LEU A 468 12.59 -10.73 13.93
CA LEU A 468 12.28 -12.13 14.21
C LEU A 468 12.03 -12.31 15.71
N ALA A 469 10.86 -12.84 16.06
CA ALA A 469 10.52 -13.30 17.39
C ALA A 469 10.67 -14.82 17.45
N SER A 470 11.38 -15.35 18.43
CA SER A 470 11.57 -16.78 18.62
C SER A 470 11.11 -17.20 20.01
N ASN A 471 10.27 -18.23 20.07
CA ASN A 471 9.75 -18.83 21.31
C ASN A 471 10.31 -20.24 21.45
N GLY A 472 11.41 -20.40 22.19
CA GLY A 472 12.21 -21.61 22.15
C GLY A 472 12.97 -21.89 23.43
N GLN A 473 14.16 -22.51 23.31
CA GLN A 473 15.05 -22.64 24.47
C GLN A 473 15.67 -21.30 24.89
N GLU A 474 15.79 -20.39 23.93
CA GLU A 474 16.20 -19.02 24.12
C GLU A 474 15.13 -18.16 23.49
N ASP A 475 14.37 -17.46 24.33
CA ASP A 475 13.37 -16.51 23.84
C ASP A 475 14.07 -15.19 23.51
N PHE A 476 13.90 -14.71 22.28
CA PHE A 476 14.54 -13.49 21.82
C PHE A 476 13.74 -12.77 20.73
N LEU A 477 14.02 -11.47 20.61
CA LEU A 477 13.71 -10.64 19.46
C LEU A 477 15.04 -10.24 18.80
N GLN A 478 15.13 -10.42 17.49
CA GLN A 478 16.32 -10.07 16.73
C GLN A 478 15.93 -9.26 15.51
N ALA A 479 16.51 -8.07 15.37
CA ALA A 479 16.27 -7.19 14.24
C ALA A 479 17.42 -7.23 13.23
N PHE A 480 17.06 -7.23 11.96
CA PHE A 480 17.96 -7.26 10.82
C PHE A 480 17.62 -6.13 9.87
N SER A 481 18.62 -5.52 9.24
CA SER A 481 18.39 -4.60 8.12
C SER A 481 17.81 -5.37 6.93
N THR A 482 16.72 -4.88 6.36
CA THR A 482 16.14 -5.42 5.10
C THR A 482 17.09 -5.30 3.92
N SER A 483 17.94 -4.27 3.89
CA SER A 483 18.87 -4.01 2.79
C SER A 483 20.14 -4.86 2.83
N THR A 484 20.70 -5.12 4.02
CA THR A 484 22.01 -5.78 4.16
C THR A 484 21.97 -7.14 4.85
N GLY A 485 20.90 -7.43 5.59
CA GLY A 485 20.81 -8.60 6.47
C GLY A 485 21.65 -8.47 7.74
N ASP A 486 22.30 -7.32 7.98
CA ASP A 486 23.09 -7.12 9.20
C ASP A 486 22.16 -7.06 10.42
N THR A 487 22.56 -7.73 11.50
CA THR A 487 21.88 -7.62 12.80
C THR A 487 22.01 -6.19 13.33
N ILE A 488 20.87 -5.54 13.55
CA ILE A 488 20.79 -4.20 14.14
C ILE A 488 20.88 -4.32 15.65
N TRP A 489 20.04 -5.17 16.23
CA TRP A 489 20.00 -5.46 17.66
C TRP A 489 19.44 -6.85 17.94
N GLU A 490 19.72 -7.33 19.15
CA GLU A 490 19.18 -8.57 19.70
C GLU A 490 18.80 -8.32 21.15
N VAL A 491 17.63 -8.78 21.53
CA VAL A 491 17.04 -8.57 22.84
C VAL A 491 16.50 -9.90 23.34
N THR A 492 17.02 -10.38 24.47
CA THR A 492 16.41 -11.53 25.17
C THR A 492 15.07 -11.09 25.75
N ASP A 493 13.99 -11.71 25.29
CA ASP A 493 12.63 -11.48 25.76
C ASP A 493 11.74 -12.67 25.44
N GLU A 494 10.60 -12.81 26.11
CA GLU A 494 9.63 -13.90 25.93
C GLU A 494 8.41 -13.42 25.09
N PRO A 495 8.52 -13.18 23.77
CA PRO A 495 7.35 -12.86 22.98
C PRO A 495 6.37 -14.04 23.03
N SER A 496 5.07 -13.77 23.09
CA SER A 496 4.00 -14.77 23.07
C SER A 496 3.20 -14.73 21.78
N SER A 497 3.34 -13.66 20.98
CA SER A 497 2.68 -13.50 19.69
C SER A 497 3.64 -12.97 18.63
N ASP A 498 3.15 -13.00 17.39
CA ASP A 498 3.78 -12.36 16.25
C ASP A 498 3.96 -10.86 16.50
N PRO A 499 5.16 -10.29 16.27
CA PRO A 499 5.37 -8.86 16.33
C PRO A 499 4.63 -8.17 15.17
N VAL A 500 4.34 -6.88 15.30
CA VAL A 500 3.71 -6.06 14.26
C VAL A 500 4.30 -4.65 14.27
N PHE A 501 4.58 -4.08 13.10
CA PHE A 501 4.98 -2.68 12.97
C PHE A 501 3.76 -1.75 12.89
N LEU A 502 3.81 -0.61 13.59
CA LEU A 502 2.91 0.54 13.37
C LEU A 502 3.66 1.85 13.58
N ASN A 503 3.55 2.78 12.62
CA ASN A 503 4.13 4.12 12.67
C ASN A 503 5.62 4.13 13.04
N GLY A 504 6.38 3.19 12.46
CA GLY A 504 7.81 3.03 12.73
C GLY A 504 8.14 2.25 14.01
N SER A 505 7.18 2.03 14.92
CA SER A 505 7.38 1.26 16.15
C SER A 505 7.02 -0.21 15.99
N LEU A 506 7.71 -1.09 16.71
CA LEU A 506 7.46 -2.53 16.75
C LEU A 506 6.68 -2.89 18.01
N PHE A 507 5.51 -3.50 17.86
CA PHE A 507 4.68 -4.04 18.94
C PHE A 507 4.81 -5.55 19.00
N TYR A 508 4.86 -6.11 20.20
CA TYR A 508 4.79 -7.56 20.41
C TYR A 508 4.13 -7.82 21.76
N SER A 509 3.40 -8.92 21.85
CA SER A 509 2.87 -9.33 23.15
C SER A 509 3.85 -10.24 23.86
N ARG A 510 3.90 -10.08 25.18
CA ARG A 510 4.34 -11.05 26.18
C ARG A 510 3.12 -11.41 27.01
N TYR A 511 3.29 -11.68 28.31
CA TYR A 511 2.17 -11.60 29.26
C TYR A 511 1.53 -10.20 29.32
N ASP A 512 2.25 -9.16 28.87
CA ASP A 512 1.83 -7.77 28.69
C ASP A 512 2.09 -7.30 27.24
N LEU A 513 1.44 -6.22 26.79
CA LEU A 513 1.81 -5.60 25.51
C LEU A 513 3.10 -4.80 25.69
N ALA A 514 4.12 -5.10 24.89
CA ALA A 514 5.37 -4.36 24.85
C ALA A 514 5.58 -3.74 23.46
N TYR A 515 6.40 -2.69 23.40
CA TYR A 515 6.80 -2.11 22.11
C TYR A 515 8.22 -1.53 22.14
N ILE A 516 8.78 -1.34 20.96
CA ILE A 516 10.08 -0.71 20.68
C ILE A 516 9.78 0.48 19.75
N GLU A 517 10.10 1.69 20.19
CA GLU A 517 9.72 2.93 19.50
C GLU A 517 10.51 3.14 18.19
N GLU A 518 11.82 2.83 18.22
CA GLU A 518 12.76 3.02 17.10
C GLU A 518 13.53 1.72 16.77
N PRO A 519 12.84 0.68 16.25
CA PRO A 519 13.43 -0.62 15.92
C PRO A 519 14.54 -0.55 14.86
N GLU A 520 14.71 0.57 14.15
CA GLU A 520 15.79 0.78 13.17
C GLU A 520 17.10 1.23 13.82
N GLN A 521 17.03 1.81 15.02
CA GLN A 521 18.19 2.36 15.72
C GLN A 521 18.61 1.51 16.89
N SER A 522 17.65 1.00 17.67
CA SER A 522 17.94 0.26 18.89
C SER A 522 16.81 -0.70 19.29
N GLY A 523 17.16 -1.74 20.04
CA GLY A 523 16.20 -2.60 20.73
C GLY A 523 15.82 -2.04 22.12
N GLU A 524 16.00 -0.74 22.35
CA GLU A 524 15.66 -0.14 23.64
C GLU A 524 14.14 -0.18 23.83
N LYS A 525 13.71 -0.94 24.85
CA LYS A 525 12.31 -1.14 25.15
C LYS A 525 11.74 0.14 25.78
N SER A 526 10.62 0.62 25.27
CA SER A 526 9.80 1.57 26.02
C SER A 526 8.81 0.78 26.87
N PRO A 527 8.83 0.91 28.21
CA PRO A 527 7.97 0.14 29.09
C PRO A 527 6.55 0.73 29.07
N VAL A 528 5.74 0.31 28.10
CA VAL A 528 4.29 0.39 28.25
C VAL A 528 3.85 -0.77 29.12
N THR A 529 3.56 -0.46 30.38
CA THR A 529 2.87 -1.41 31.24
C THR A 529 1.37 -1.21 31.06
N ILE A 530 0.76 -1.94 30.13
CA ILE A 530 -0.70 -2.05 30.13
C ILE A 530 -1.08 -2.89 31.35
N PRO A 531 -1.95 -2.39 32.25
CA PRO A 531 -2.23 -3.07 33.52
C PRO A 531 -2.76 -4.49 33.33
N GLU A 532 -2.17 -5.42 34.10
CA GLU A 532 -2.56 -6.83 34.35
C GLU A 532 -3.54 -7.42 33.33
N THR A 533 -3.02 -7.70 32.15
CA THR A 533 -3.67 -8.57 31.17
C THR A 533 -3.57 -10.01 31.66
N GLY A 534 -4.61 -10.82 31.47
CA GLY A 534 -4.60 -12.22 31.89
C GLY A 534 -3.41 -12.99 31.33
N SER A 535 -3.07 -14.17 31.89
CA SER A 535 -1.84 -14.90 31.51
C SER A 535 -1.78 -15.41 30.07
N TYR A 536 -2.79 -15.12 29.25
CA TYR A 536 -2.82 -15.38 27.81
C TYR A 536 -2.95 -14.08 27.04
N SER A 537 -2.05 -13.84 26.08
CA SER A 537 -2.16 -12.81 25.06
C SER A 537 -2.35 -13.47 23.70
N GLY A 538 -3.46 -13.16 23.03
CA GLY A 538 -3.75 -13.57 21.65
C GLY A 538 -3.13 -12.61 20.63
N GLY A 539 -3.36 -12.88 19.33
CA GLY A 539 -2.74 -12.15 18.23
C GLY A 539 -2.91 -10.63 18.29
N LEU A 540 -2.00 -9.93 17.62
CA LEU A 540 -2.00 -8.48 17.46
C LEU A 540 -2.56 -8.09 16.10
N ALA A 541 -3.42 -7.08 16.06
CA ALA A 541 -3.83 -6.44 14.82
C ALA A 541 -3.80 -4.93 14.97
N MET A 542 -3.48 -4.23 13.88
CA MET A 542 -3.28 -2.78 13.92
C MET A 542 -4.27 -2.09 13.01
N GLY A 543 -4.90 -1.03 13.51
CA GLY A 543 -5.54 0.00 12.70
C GLY A 543 -4.61 1.20 12.52
N GLU A 544 -5.12 2.28 11.92
CA GLU A 544 -4.32 3.49 11.65
C GLU A 544 -3.73 4.15 12.92
N SER A 545 -4.43 4.06 14.05
CA SER A 545 -4.04 4.72 15.32
C SER A 545 -4.22 3.84 16.56
N LEU A 546 -4.77 2.64 16.39
CA LEU A 546 -5.10 1.73 17.49
C LEU A 546 -4.43 0.37 17.28
N ALA A 547 -3.80 -0.15 18.33
CA ALA A 547 -3.43 -1.55 18.43
C ALA A 547 -4.57 -2.34 19.08
N TYR A 548 -4.95 -3.43 18.46
CA TYR A 548 -5.93 -4.38 18.97
C TYR A 548 -5.19 -5.62 19.43
N TYR A 549 -5.39 -5.99 20.68
CA TYR A 549 -4.79 -7.19 21.24
C TYR A 549 -5.80 -7.89 22.13
N ILE A 550 -5.65 -9.20 22.23
CA ILE A 550 -6.63 -10.06 22.89
C ILE A 550 -6.01 -10.63 24.14
N THR A 551 -6.76 -10.67 25.22
CA THR A 551 -6.33 -11.30 26.46
C THR A 551 -7.29 -12.40 26.86
N GLY A 552 -6.74 -13.45 27.45
CA GLY A 552 -7.48 -14.52 28.08
C GLY A 552 -7.02 -14.66 29.53
N GLY A 553 -7.97 -14.72 30.44
CA GLY A 553 -7.68 -15.11 31.81
C GLY A 553 -7.40 -16.62 31.87
N GLY A 554 -6.27 -17.01 32.47
CA GLY A 554 -6.00 -18.42 32.77
C GLY A 554 -4.60 -18.60 33.35
N GLU A 555 -4.48 -19.12 34.57
CA GLU A 555 -3.17 -19.42 35.17
C GLU A 555 -2.49 -20.59 34.44
N ARG A 556 -1.24 -20.38 33.98
CA ARG A 556 -0.45 -21.40 33.27
C ARG A 556 -0.12 -22.58 34.22
N GLY A 557 -0.60 -23.79 33.92
CA GLY A 557 -0.11 -25.04 34.51
C GLY A 557 -0.99 -25.76 35.56
N GLY A 558 -2.25 -25.36 35.73
CA GLY A 558 -3.26 -26.11 36.51
C GLY A 558 -4.28 -26.80 35.61
N ALA A 559 -4.86 -27.93 36.02
CA ALA A 559 -5.95 -28.57 35.28
C ALA A 559 -7.11 -27.57 35.06
N TYR A 560 -7.27 -27.11 33.81
CA TYR A 560 -8.25 -26.11 33.38
C TYR A 560 -9.67 -26.55 33.76
N SER A 561 -10.29 -25.84 34.71
CA SER A 561 -11.68 -26.09 35.11
C SER A 561 -12.48 -24.81 35.36
N GLY A 562 -11.99 -23.67 34.88
CA GLY A 562 -12.68 -22.38 34.93
C GLY A 562 -12.97 -21.85 33.53
N SER A 563 -14.23 -21.47 33.29
CA SER A 563 -14.64 -20.68 32.13
C SER A 563 -14.20 -19.24 32.32
N GLU A 564 -13.08 -18.84 31.73
CA GLU A 564 -12.64 -17.44 31.76
C GLU A 564 -13.14 -16.70 30.51
N SER A 565 -13.22 -15.38 30.60
CA SER A 565 -13.61 -14.52 29.48
C SER A 565 -12.41 -14.20 28.60
N ILE A 566 -12.65 -14.14 27.29
CA ILE A 566 -11.72 -13.54 26.32
C ILE A 566 -12.10 -12.07 26.22
N GLU A 567 -11.14 -11.18 26.47
CA GLU A 567 -11.29 -9.74 26.32
C GLU A 567 -10.52 -9.25 25.09
N LEU A 568 -11.17 -8.45 24.25
CA LEU A 568 -10.52 -7.65 23.22
C LEU A 568 -10.22 -6.27 23.80
N HIS A 569 -8.99 -5.81 23.63
CA HIS A 569 -8.54 -4.49 24.04
C HIS A 569 -8.15 -3.68 22.82
N ALA A 570 -8.56 -2.41 22.79
CA ALA A 570 -8.03 -1.43 21.87
C ALA A 570 -7.15 -0.44 22.62
N VAL A 571 -5.92 -0.26 22.15
CA VAL A 571 -4.90 0.60 22.74
C VAL A 571 -4.58 1.73 21.77
N GLU A 572 -4.67 2.95 22.24
CA GLU A 572 -4.17 4.11 21.51
C GLU A 572 -2.68 4.22 21.78
N ILE A 573 -1.90 3.87 20.76
CA ILE A 573 -0.45 3.70 20.89
C ILE A 573 0.23 4.97 21.36
N GLU A 574 -0.10 6.11 20.72
CA GLU A 574 0.49 7.41 21.06
C GLU A 574 0.25 7.81 22.53
N ARG A 575 -0.82 7.29 23.14
CA ARG A 575 -1.18 7.60 24.53
C ARG A 575 -0.83 6.51 25.51
N GLU A 576 -0.47 5.32 25.02
CA GLU A 576 -0.22 4.15 25.86
C GLU A 576 -1.44 3.77 26.74
N GLU A 577 -2.65 4.11 26.27
CA GLU A 577 -3.90 3.95 27.03
C GLU A 577 -4.84 2.93 26.37
N VAL A 578 -5.47 2.08 27.17
CA VAL A 578 -6.59 1.25 26.72
C VAL A 578 -7.79 2.17 26.48
N VAL A 579 -8.19 2.32 25.22
CA VAL A 579 -9.34 3.14 24.81
C VAL A 579 -10.65 2.46 25.21
N TRP A 580 -10.73 1.15 24.99
CA TRP A 580 -11.86 0.33 25.38
C TRP A 580 -11.45 -1.14 25.51
N ARG A 581 -12.32 -1.89 26.19
CA ARG A 581 -12.22 -3.35 26.33
C ARG A 581 -13.62 -3.95 26.14
N GLU A 582 -13.69 -5.11 25.48
CA GLU A 582 -14.95 -5.82 25.25
C GLU A 582 -14.78 -7.31 25.54
N THR A 583 -15.73 -7.91 26.25
CA THR A 583 -15.75 -9.37 26.46
C THR A 583 -16.36 -10.05 25.25
N VAL A 584 -15.51 -10.60 24.39
CA VAL A 584 -15.92 -11.17 23.09
C VAL A 584 -16.39 -12.61 23.19
N ALA A 585 -15.98 -13.30 24.26
CA ALA A 585 -16.43 -14.64 24.57
C ALA A 585 -16.32 -14.93 26.07
N SER A 586 -17.22 -15.76 26.57
CA SER A 586 -17.20 -16.29 27.93
C SER A 586 -17.58 -17.76 27.89
N GLY A 587 -17.07 -18.59 28.82
CA GLY A 587 -17.44 -20.01 28.81
C GLY A 587 -16.60 -20.90 27.90
N ILE A 588 -15.61 -20.35 27.19
CA ILE A 588 -14.78 -21.12 26.26
C ILE A 588 -13.57 -21.70 27.01
N ASN A 589 -13.24 -22.96 26.75
CA ASN A 589 -11.99 -23.54 27.23
C ASN A 589 -10.82 -22.88 26.49
N SER A 590 -9.80 -22.41 27.21
CA SER A 590 -8.64 -21.72 26.62
C SER A 590 -7.88 -22.54 25.57
N GLU A 591 -7.99 -23.87 25.60
CA GLU A 591 -7.37 -24.78 24.61
C GLU A 591 -8.06 -24.71 23.24
N ASP A 592 -9.29 -24.21 23.19
CA ASP A 592 -10.16 -24.15 22.01
C ASP A 592 -10.18 -22.73 21.41
N VAL A 593 -9.10 -21.95 21.60
CA VAL A 593 -9.12 -20.51 21.31
C VAL A 593 -7.89 -20.16 20.48
N ALA A 594 -8.04 -20.13 19.15
CA ALA A 594 -7.11 -19.39 18.29
C ALA A 594 -7.76 -18.04 18.00
N VAL A 595 -7.14 -16.96 18.49
CA VAL A 595 -7.63 -15.60 18.27
C VAL A 595 -6.62 -14.84 17.45
N SER A 596 -6.98 -14.61 16.20
CA SER A 596 -6.23 -13.77 15.28
C SER A 596 -7.13 -12.59 14.94
N PRO A 597 -6.99 -11.44 15.64
CA PRO A 597 -7.72 -10.26 15.24
C PRO A 597 -7.32 -9.92 13.79
N SER A 598 -8.32 -9.61 12.98
CA SER A 598 -8.12 -9.08 11.64
C SER A 598 -8.81 -7.72 11.59
N VAL A 599 -8.09 -6.72 11.13
CA VAL A 599 -8.59 -5.36 10.94
C VAL A 599 -8.81 -5.18 9.45
N SER A 600 -10.04 -4.92 9.02
CA SER A 600 -10.27 -4.48 7.65
C SER A 600 -9.55 -3.15 7.46
N GLY A 601 -8.85 -2.91 6.34
CA GLY A 601 -7.92 -1.77 6.12
C GLY A 601 -8.49 -0.35 6.33
N PRO A 602 -7.86 0.72 5.82
CA PRO A 602 -8.16 2.13 6.20
C PRO A 602 -9.53 2.68 5.74
N THR A 603 -10.50 1.82 5.41
CA THR A 603 -11.82 2.24 4.94
C THR A 603 -12.81 2.52 6.08
N ILE A 604 -13.86 3.27 5.73
CA ILE A 604 -14.73 4.03 6.64
C ILE A 604 -15.69 3.14 7.46
N ASN A 605 -15.59 1.82 7.32
CA ASN A 605 -16.39 0.84 8.07
C ASN A 605 -15.52 -0.12 8.88
N SER A 606 -14.26 0.20 9.13
CA SER A 606 -13.36 -0.81 9.68
C SER A 606 -13.68 -1.24 11.11
N GLY A 607 -13.45 -2.51 11.37
CA GLY A 607 -13.72 -3.11 12.67
C GLY A 607 -12.86 -4.35 12.89
N VAL A 608 -13.05 -4.96 14.04
CA VAL A 608 -12.23 -6.05 14.54
C VAL A 608 -13.02 -7.34 14.46
N PHE A 609 -12.42 -8.32 13.80
CA PHE A 609 -12.98 -9.66 13.70
C PHE A 609 -12.23 -10.58 14.63
N ILE A 610 -12.99 -11.35 15.38
CA ILE A 610 -12.46 -12.33 16.30
C ILE A 610 -13.08 -13.67 15.96
N TYR A 611 -12.19 -14.61 15.69
CA TYR A 611 -12.55 -16.00 15.55
C TYR A 611 -12.50 -16.67 16.93
N THR A 612 -13.57 -17.38 17.29
CA THR A 612 -13.63 -18.21 18.49
C THR A 612 -14.19 -19.57 18.11
N THR A 613 -14.00 -20.59 18.95
CA THR A 613 -14.72 -21.87 18.77
C THR A 613 -16.23 -21.76 18.95
N GLY A 614 -16.72 -20.66 19.52
CA GLY A 614 -18.14 -20.31 19.56
C GLY A 614 -18.67 -19.67 18.26
N GLY A 615 -17.80 -19.47 17.27
CA GLY A 615 -18.09 -18.78 16.01
C GLY A 615 -17.32 -17.46 15.86
N ILE A 616 -17.75 -16.67 14.86
CA ILE A 616 -17.14 -15.40 14.51
C ILE A 616 -17.85 -14.28 15.27
N TRP A 617 -17.07 -13.41 15.89
CA TRP A 617 -17.51 -12.13 16.44
C TRP A 617 -16.99 -11.00 15.56
N TYR A 618 -17.87 -10.06 15.21
CA TYR A 618 -17.48 -8.81 14.58
C TYR A 618 -17.97 -7.62 15.39
N GLY A 619 -17.06 -6.71 15.70
CA GLY A 619 -17.39 -5.40 16.23
C GLY A 619 -16.69 -4.28 15.48
N ASP A 620 -17.21 -3.07 15.59
CA ASP A 620 -16.53 -1.89 15.08
C ASP A 620 -15.35 -1.49 15.98
N PHE A 621 -14.64 -0.43 15.59
CA PHE A 621 -13.53 0.11 16.38
C PHE A 621 -13.94 0.82 17.67
N SER A 622 -15.22 0.92 18.00
CA SER A 622 -15.68 1.33 19.33
C SER A 622 -15.82 0.15 20.30
N GLY A 623 -15.68 -1.08 19.79
CA GLY A 623 -15.93 -2.31 20.53
C GLY A 623 -17.40 -2.74 20.49
N GLU A 624 -18.28 -1.99 19.82
CA GLU A 624 -19.68 -2.38 19.68
C GLU A 624 -19.78 -3.59 18.75
N GLN A 625 -20.33 -4.69 19.27
CA GLN A 625 -20.64 -5.87 18.48
C GLN A 625 -21.67 -5.53 17.40
N ILE A 626 -21.30 -5.71 16.13
CA ILE A 626 -22.21 -5.55 15.00
C ILE A 626 -22.97 -6.86 14.77
N TRP A 627 -22.27 -8.00 14.69
CA TRP A 627 -22.90 -9.31 14.55
C TRP A 627 -22.00 -10.43 15.06
N THR A 628 -22.62 -11.60 15.26
CA THR A 628 -21.92 -12.87 15.57
C THR A 628 -22.47 -13.97 14.68
N HIS A 629 -21.59 -14.83 14.19
CA HIS A 629 -21.94 -15.96 13.34
C HIS A 629 -21.52 -17.27 14.01
N GLY A 630 -22.49 -18.06 14.48
CA GLY A 630 -22.25 -19.32 15.20
C GLY A 630 -21.92 -20.48 14.28
N ASP A 631 -20.74 -20.47 13.68
CA ASP A 631 -20.19 -21.59 12.91
C ASP A 631 -19.15 -22.32 13.77
N TYR A 632 -19.62 -23.32 14.52
CA TYR A 632 -18.83 -24.04 15.53
C TYR A 632 -17.80 -25.02 14.94
N GLU A 633 -17.73 -25.13 13.61
CA GLU A 633 -16.86 -26.08 12.92
C GLU A 633 -15.85 -25.40 11.98
N ALA A 634 -15.78 -24.06 11.97
CA ALA A 634 -14.79 -23.37 11.17
C ALA A 634 -13.37 -23.63 11.71
N ARG A 635 -12.38 -23.62 10.80
CA ARG A 635 -10.99 -23.95 11.10
C ARG A 635 -10.17 -22.67 11.27
N PHE A 636 -8.99 -22.81 11.87
CA PHE A 636 -8.17 -21.70 12.37
C PHE A 636 -7.37 -20.95 11.28
N THR A 637 -7.98 -20.65 10.13
CA THR A 637 -7.35 -19.77 9.14
C THR A 637 -7.63 -18.31 9.49
N LYS A 638 -6.65 -17.45 9.23
CA LYS A 638 -6.82 -16.00 9.40
C LYS A 638 -7.87 -15.50 8.38
N PRO A 639 -8.96 -14.86 8.82
CA PRO A 639 -9.98 -14.38 7.91
C PRO A 639 -9.51 -13.13 7.17
N VAL A 640 -9.97 -12.96 5.93
CA VAL A 640 -9.54 -11.88 5.03
C VAL A 640 -10.70 -11.01 4.56
N TRP A 641 -10.42 -9.72 4.42
CA TRP A 641 -11.36 -8.75 3.90
C TRP A 641 -11.23 -8.60 2.41
N LEU A 642 -12.34 -8.72 1.71
CA LEU A 642 -12.44 -8.35 0.31
C LEU A 642 -13.67 -7.46 0.14
N ARG A 643 -13.42 -6.15 -0.03
CA ARG A 643 -14.45 -5.10 -0.02
C ARG A 643 -15.28 -5.16 1.27
N ASP A 644 -16.59 -5.35 1.15
CA ASP A 644 -17.53 -5.46 2.27
C ASP A 644 -17.86 -6.92 2.66
N THR A 645 -17.02 -7.89 2.26
CA THR A 645 -17.22 -9.31 2.58
C THR A 645 -16.01 -9.87 3.35
N LEU A 646 -16.29 -10.52 4.48
CA LEU A 646 -15.33 -11.32 5.23
C LEU A 646 -15.27 -12.72 4.65
N PHE A 647 -14.10 -13.16 4.21
CA PHE A 647 -13.88 -14.53 3.81
C PHE A 647 -13.11 -15.30 4.89
N TYR A 648 -13.56 -16.50 5.22
CA TYR A 648 -12.95 -17.38 6.21
C TYR A 648 -13.16 -18.85 5.84
N ASP A 649 -12.26 -19.72 6.29
CA ASP A 649 -12.42 -21.16 6.11
C ASP A 649 -13.51 -21.71 7.03
N SER A 650 -14.47 -22.40 6.43
CA SER A 650 -15.57 -23.09 7.10
C SER A 650 -15.50 -24.58 6.79
N ASN A 651 -16.17 -25.43 7.57
CA ASN A 651 -16.10 -26.87 7.34
C ASN A 651 -16.61 -27.23 5.93
N GLY A 652 -15.68 -27.58 5.03
CA GLY A 652 -15.95 -27.90 3.63
C GLY A 652 -15.64 -26.80 2.61
N GLY A 653 -15.04 -25.67 3.01
CA GLY A 653 -14.49 -24.67 2.09
C GLY A 653 -14.66 -23.22 2.54
N LEU A 654 -14.58 -22.29 1.60
CA LEU A 654 -14.53 -20.86 1.87
C LEU A 654 -15.95 -20.27 1.99
N THR A 655 -16.23 -19.58 3.09
CA THR A 655 -17.48 -18.85 3.31
C THR A 655 -17.24 -17.34 3.34
N GLY A 656 -18.11 -16.57 2.67
CA GLY A 656 -18.09 -15.11 2.64
C GLY A 656 -19.29 -14.50 3.37
N CYS A 657 -19.06 -13.67 4.38
CA CYS A 657 -20.10 -12.99 5.18
C CYS A 657 -20.09 -11.47 4.97
N GLN A 658 -21.27 -10.88 4.83
CA GLN A 658 -21.41 -9.43 4.70
C GLN A 658 -21.00 -8.70 5.96
N LYS A 659 -20.25 -7.62 5.78
CA LYS A 659 -19.77 -6.76 6.85
C LYS A 659 -20.89 -6.17 7.69
N SER A 660 -22.00 -5.79 7.06
CA SER A 660 -23.08 -5.05 7.73
C SER A 660 -23.92 -5.88 8.71
N ASP A 661 -24.11 -7.18 8.44
CA ASP A 661 -25.08 -8.01 9.16
C ASP A 661 -24.65 -9.47 9.37
N GLY A 662 -23.48 -9.87 8.86
CA GLY A 662 -22.96 -11.24 8.97
C GLY A 662 -23.71 -12.23 8.09
N ALA A 663 -24.52 -11.76 7.14
CA ALA A 663 -25.23 -12.63 6.22
C ALA A 663 -24.24 -13.36 5.30
N VAL A 664 -24.35 -14.67 5.23
CA VAL A 664 -23.60 -15.48 4.27
C VAL A 664 -24.02 -15.10 2.87
N THR A 665 -23.08 -14.57 2.09
CA THR A 665 -23.29 -14.16 0.71
C THR A 665 -22.59 -15.03 -0.30
N HIS A 666 -21.51 -15.70 0.11
CA HIS A 666 -20.71 -16.54 -0.77
C HIS A 666 -20.36 -17.86 -0.07
N ARG A 667 -20.29 -18.93 -0.86
CA ARG A 667 -19.76 -20.22 -0.41
C ARG A 667 -19.18 -20.98 -1.60
N VAL A 668 -18.00 -21.56 -1.41
CA VAL A 668 -17.40 -22.50 -2.37
C VAL A 668 -16.86 -23.69 -1.61
N GLU A 669 -17.16 -24.89 -2.12
CA GLU A 669 -16.58 -26.11 -1.61
C GLU A 669 -15.12 -26.22 -2.09
N ILE A 670 -14.21 -26.44 -1.16
CA ILE A 670 -12.80 -26.70 -1.46
C ILE A 670 -12.55 -28.15 -1.06
N ASP A 671 -11.98 -28.94 -1.98
CA ASP A 671 -11.79 -30.38 -1.84
C ASP A 671 -10.68 -30.78 -0.84
N ASP A 672 -10.21 -29.81 -0.07
CA ASP A 672 -9.01 -29.89 0.75
C ASP A 672 -9.07 -28.88 1.91
N GLU A 673 -8.24 -29.08 2.93
CA GLU A 673 -8.14 -28.16 4.07
C GLU A 673 -7.50 -26.85 3.64
N VAL A 674 -8.17 -25.72 3.89
CA VAL A 674 -7.58 -24.40 3.66
C VAL A 674 -6.61 -24.12 4.80
N VAL A 675 -5.36 -23.81 4.45
CA VAL A 675 -4.30 -23.50 5.42
C VAL A 675 -4.02 -22.00 5.43
N THR A 676 -4.13 -21.34 4.27
CA THR A 676 -3.91 -19.90 4.16
C THR A 676 -4.97 -19.22 3.31
N LEU A 677 -5.33 -18.00 3.73
CA LEU A 677 -6.24 -17.11 3.03
C LEU A 677 -5.61 -15.73 2.94
N ASN A 678 -5.62 -15.16 1.73
CA ASN A 678 -5.13 -13.82 1.46
C ASN A 678 -6.06 -13.11 0.46
N SER A 679 -6.22 -11.79 0.55
CA SER A 679 -7.04 -10.99 -0.37
C SER A 679 -6.17 -10.28 -1.41
N TYR A 680 -6.45 -10.46 -2.70
CA TYR A 680 -5.74 -9.84 -3.82
C TYR A 680 -6.72 -9.08 -4.71
N ASP A 681 -6.65 -7.75 -4.76
CA ASP A 681 -7.55 -6.91 -5.57
C ASP A 681 -9.04 -7.25 -5.40
N GLU A 682 -9.66 -7.93 -6.39
CA GLU A 682 -11.05 -8.40 -6.38
C GLU A 682 -11.21 -9.90 -6.06
N SER A 683 -10.14 -10.57 -5.69
CA SER A 683 -10.04 -12.02 -5.52
C SER A 683 -9.52 -12.44 -4.14
N VAL A 684 -9.72 -13.71 -3.80
CA VAL A 684 -9.16 -14.37 -2.62
C VAL A 684 -8.21 -15.46 -3.10
N ILE A 685 -6.99 -15.48 -2.57
CA ILE A 685 -6.05 -16.58 -2.77
C ILE A 685 -6.17 -17.55 -1.61
N VAL A 686 -6.34 -18.82 -1.97
CA VAL A 686 -6.53 -19.93 -1.04
C VAL A 686 -5.36 -20.89 -1.22
N GLY A 687 -4.57 -21.10 -0.17
CA GLY A 687 -3.59 -22.18 -0.08
C GLY A 687 -4.13 -23.35 0.72
N THR A 688 -3.92 -24.57 0.25
CA THR A 688 -4.46 -25.79 0.88
C THR A 688 -3.37 -26.73 1.41
N GLU A 689 -3.75 -27.70 2.24
CA GLU A 689 -2.86 -28.72 2.84
C GLU A 689 -2.23 -29.65 1.78
N SER A 690 -2.87 -29.87 0.63
CA SER A 690 -2.24 -30.59 -0.49
C SER A 690 -1.24 -29.76 -1.31
N GLY A 691 -0.94 -28.53 -0.87
CA GLY A 691 -0.03 -27.63 -1.58
C GLY A 691 -0.63 -26.96 -2.81
N LYS A 692 -1.96 -27.06 -2.99
CA LYS A 692 -2.66 -26.35 -4.07
C LYS A 692 -2.89 -24.90 -3.68
N ILE A 693 -2.84 -24.04 -4.68
CA ILE A 693 -3.12 -22.62 -4.56
C ILE A 693 -4.13 -22.23 -5.62
N ARG A 694 -5.17 -21.53 -5.19
CA ARG A 694 -6.28 -21.11 -6.05
C ARG A 694 -6.49 -19.62 -5.90
N MET A 695 -6.70 -18.92 -7.01
CA MET A 695 -7.24 -17.55 -7.00
C MET A 695 -8.74 -17.61 -7.34
N LEU A 696 -9.56 -17.13 -6.41
CA LEU A 696 -11.02 -17.18 -6.49
C LEU A 696 -11.61 -15.78 -6.46
N THR A 697 -12.34 -15.40 -7.50
CA THR A 697 -13.05 -14.11 -7.59
C THR A 697 -14.52 -14.31 -7.24
N PRO A 698 -15.08 -13.64 -6.22
CA PRO A 698 -16.51 -13.72 -5.90
C PRO A 698 -17.39 -13.10 -7.01
N ASP A 699 -18.52 -13.74 -7.35
CA ASP A 699 -19.42 -13.37 -8.47
C ASP A 699 -20.25 -12.07 -8.30
#